data_AF-A0A3S5D867-F1
#
_entry.id   AF-A0A3S5D867-F1
#
_cell.length_a   1.000
_cell.length_b   1.000
_cell.length_c   1.000
_cell.angle_alpha   90.00
_cell.angle_beta   90.00
_cell.angle_gamma   90.00
#
_symmetry.space_group_name_H-M   'P 1'
#
loop_
_entity.id
_entity.type
_entity.pdbx_description
1 polymer ?
#
loop_
_entity_poly.entity_id
_entity_poly.type
_entity_poly.pdbx_seq_one_letter_code
_entity_poly.pdbx_strand_id
1 'polypeptide(L)'
;MFITISGVYLDPEGTAVPGARIIIASKRTTSDTFRDLIVSHVTGDHGEYLFDLQPGYYRVSVLYQDRDRTTVIGDMELQESSLPGSLNDYVRFADPALADPTVYAEMKRWYMLTSTHADEVAESVAIAKQASESAVESKNAALISETSAAESSKSAMENAIVARVAADESKMYSDTAQAGAGVYDTGEKAQQAIDAGTEQRTFFPVWSTSAQGWTEKWQNVGGVATPTGEYLSNGNVLDAALADVAQQKNKTALFRQYFSNKWLWSVEGKGGPSETGIALDNDFGLWLAGLESSIQDYIEQLIPRSIANRYQNFQHVIVAKNGIDGLVTINDNGDIRIVGTDDVLQDRLNAICSTTFSRRIVGFQFVIFTSDMKTALLAIDDDGGVHIPGVDGPLQDNLGESLATIKTESGVPAAAWRGKIVWSERPVLTAQKLTSTGFIFSYVPGGEAKAGNGVKYEPSIREMPIDANEAHGGGSGGQSLNTPKDGAGINIVNRDPAFRGRALAGANGKPEGGGMTPVSEEDQSTLNDMSYPDWRQGNVLPMYNALLHANPGNHVFIHAPFAAGGRSFAEISKGTIPYQNGLDFVQLGKNAADGVGKRYTFKFMTFEHGETDNDNGSSQNPGDYLAKMKTYFPGLQVDFKAITGQVDNFTEVIGQVGSRVNTKNQPVDDQGNPIGEPVIVQPYSVTATDQLTYVRQNAATAIMYGPKYPLNWLFNDATLSHLSAAGKVLQGEYAAQAIYWHLYNTEKKGTWTGLKVKSLTVSGTIADLLCDVPYAPIVIDTTFIADCLNHGISLEKNSASVQSVTVVDGNIIRVEFDKAPASDDYMLFGFTNTALSSSGHVYPLTCFRDSSPIKSRWITRNNEPFPLYNWACLDRLPLTGEF
;
A
#
# COMPACT_ATOMS: atom_id res chain seq x y z
N MET A 1 -47.06 34.47 -27.70
CA MET A 1 -46.79 33.02 -27.81
C MET A 1 -47.15 32.42 -26.46
N PHE A 2 -47.83 31.27 -26.38
CA PHE A 2 -48.19 30.69 -25.08
C PHE A 2 -47.15 29.65 -24.64
N ILE A 3 -46.81 29.66 -23.35
CA ILE A 3 -45.97 28.69 -22.67
C ILE A 3 -46.89 27.79 -21.85
N THR A 4 -46.83 26.49 -22.13
CA THR A 4 -47.64 25.49 -21.46
C THR A 4 -47.01 25.10 -20.12
N ILE A 5 -47.75 25.34 -19.04
CA ILE A 5 -47.40 24.94 -17.67
C ILE A 5 -48.32 23.80 -17.24
N SER A 6 -47.78 22.59 -17.14
CA SER A 6 -48.57 21.38 -16.84
C SER A 6 -47.80 20.39 -15.98
N GLY A 7 -48.52 19.61 -15.17
CA GLY A 7 -47.93 18.58 -14.32
C GLY A 7 -48.92 17.99 -13.33
N VAL A 8 -48.41 17.27 -12.33
CA VAL A 8 -49.18 16.72 -11.22
C VAL A 8 -48.87 17.50 -9.95
N TYR A 9 -49.90 17.91 -9.22
CA TYR A 9 -49.78 18.61 -7.94
C TYR A 9 -49.73 17.59 -6.81
N LEU A 10 -48.59 17.52 -6.12
CA LEU A 10 -48.29 16.56 -5.06
C LEU A 10 -48.20 17.24 -3.69
N ASP A 11 -48.53 16.51 -2.63
CA ASP A 11 -48.27 16.89 -1.25
C ASP A 11 -46.79 16.62 -0.85
N PRO A 12 -46.35 17.01 0.36
CA PRO A 12 -44.97 16.76 0.81
C PRO A 12 -44.56 15.29 0.92
N GLU A 13 -45.52 14.36 0.94
CA GLU A 13 -45.30 12.92 1.01
C GLU A 13 -45.26 12.28 -0.39
N GLY A 14 -45.46 13.08 -1.44
CA GLY A 14 -45.44 12.66 -2.84
C GLY A 14 -46.76 12.12 -3.36
N THR A 15 -47.86 12.33 -2.62
CA THR A 15 -49.20 11.86 -3.02
C THR A 15 -49.93 12.93 -3.84
N ALA A 16 -50.63 12.52 -4.90
CA ALA A 16 -51.42 13.42 -5.73
C ALA A 16 -52.57 14.06 -4.96
N VAL A 17 -52.76 15.37 -5.14
CA VAL A 17 -53.79 16.16 -4.46
C VAL A 17 -54.91 16.50 -5.44
N PRO A 18 -55.99 15.69 -5.51
CA PRO A 18 -57.14 15.96 -6.37
C PRO A 18 -58.00 17.11 -5.83
N GLY A 19 -58.66 17.84 -6.73
CA GLY A 19 -59.63 18.88 -6.38
C GLY A 19 -59.06 20.20 -5.84
N ALA A 20 -57.72 20.34 -5.73
CA ALA A 20 -57.09 21.60 -5.34
C ALA A 20 -57.21 22.65 -6.46
N ARG A 21 -57.60 23.88 -6.13
CA ARG A 21 -57.71 24.96 -7.13
C ARG A 21 -56.43 25.78 -7.18
N ILE A 22 -55.68 25.61 -8.25
CA ILE A 22 -54.48 26.41 -8.55
C ILE A 22 -54.91 27.71 -9.23
N ILE A 23 -54.40 28.83 -8.74
CA ILE A 23 -54.75 30.20 -9.15
C ILE A 23 -53.46 30.92 -9.55
N ILE A 24 -53.40 31.44 -10.77
CA ILE A 24 -52.26 32.17 -11.32
C ILE A 24 -52.71 33.61 -11.62
N ALA A 25 -52.10 34.58 -10.93
CA ALA A 25 -52.41 36.00 -11.06
C ALA A 25 -51.24 36.77 -11.67
N SER A 26 -51.47 37.56 -12.72
CA SER A 26 -50.44 38.43 -13.29
C SER A 26 -50.07 39.56 -12.32
N LYS A 27 -48.78 39.81 -12.09
CA LYS A 27 -48.31 40.84 -11.15
C LYS A 27 -47.97 42.17 -11.80
N ARG A 28 -47.80 42.20 -13.12
CA ARG A 28 -47.42 43.40 -13.88
C ARG A 28 -48.27 43.50 -15.14
N THR A 29 -48.65 44.71 -15.51
CA THR A 29 -49.22 44.95 -16.83
C THR A 29 -48.11 44.84 -17.87
N THR A 30 -48.27 43.95 -18.84
CA THR A 30 -47.40 43.78 -20.01
C THR A 30 -48.15 44.25 -21.27
N SER A 31 -47.53 44.15 -22.46
CA SER A 31 -48.23 44.40 -23.74
C SER A 31 -49.46 43.50 -23.95
N ASP A 32 -49.47 42.32 -23.31
CA ASP A 32 -50.42 41.25 -23.58
C ASP A 32 -51.26 40.84 -22.35
N THR A 33 -50.93 41.29 -21.13
CA THR A 33 -51.67 40.95 -19.91
C THR A 33 -51.80 42.15 -18.97
N PHE A 34 -52.92 42.29 -18.25
CA PHE A 34 -53.08 43.31 -17.21
C PHE A 34 -52.76 42.75 -15.82
N ARG A 35 -52.26 43.62 -14.94
CA ARG A 35 -52.03 43.29 -13.52
C ARG A 35 -53.33 42.81 -12.86
N ASP A 36 -53.19 41.79 -12.02
CA ASP A 36 -54.22 41.09 -11.25
C ASP A 36 -55.28 40.35 -12.09
N LEU A 37 -55.00 40.13 -13.38
CA LEU A 37 -55.78 39.18 -14.19
C LEU A 37 -55.44 37.74 -13.76
N ILE A 38 -56.48 36.93 -13.55
CA ILE A 38 -56.37 35.59 -12.95
C ILE A 38 -56.85 34.51 -13.91
N VAL A 39 -56.11 33.41 -13.97
CA VAL A 39 -56.58 32.11 -14.49
C VAL A 39 -56.49 31.08 -13.38
N SER A 40 -57.41 30.12 -13.35
CA SER A 40 -57.40 29.05 -12.35
C SER A 40 -57.76 27.70 -12.96
N HIS A 41 -57.15 26.64 -12.45
CA HIS A 41 -57.45 25.26 -12.81
C HIS A 41 -57.65 24.44 -11.53
N VAL A 42 -58.67 23.57 -11.51
CA VAL A 42 -58.89 22.62 -10.41
C VAL A 42 -58.20 21.32 -10.79
N THR A 43 -57.34 20.78 -9.93
CA THR A 43 -56.59 19.55 -10.23
C THR A 43 -57.55 18.37 -10.42
N GLY A 44 -57.24 17.51 -11.38
CA GLY A 44 -58.04 16.30 -11.65
C GLY A 44 -57.80 15.19 -10.62
N ASP A 45 -58.39 14.02 -10.85
CA ASP A 45 -58.43 12.91 -9.89
C ASP A 45 -57.04 12.36 -9.54
N HIS A 46 -56.03 12.62 -10.38
CA HIS A 46 -54.64 12.24 -10.17
C HIS A 46 -53.75 13.47 -9.94
N GLY A 47 -54.33 14.61 -9.56
CA GLY A 47 -53.61 15.86 -9.25
C GLY A 47 -53.18 16.66 -10.48
N GLU A 48 -53.60 16.28 -11.68
CA GLU A 48 -53.15 16.90 -12.94
C GLU A 48 -53.67 18.32 -13.16
N TYR A 49 -52.84 19.20 -13.71
CA TYR A 49 -53.19 20.57 -14.10
C TYR A 49 -52.53 20.98 -15.42
N LEU A 50 -53.14 21.95 -16.11
CA LEU A 50 -52.60 22.55 -17.33
C LEU A 50 -52.99 24.04 -17.44
N PHE A 51 -52.04 24.88 -17.84
CA PHE A 51 -52.23 26.29 -18.14
C PHE A 51 -51.44 26.67 -19.40
N ASP A 52 -52.05 27.44 -20.29
CA ASP A 52 -51.33 28.12 -21.38
C ASP A 52 -51.22 29.61 -21.05
N LEU A 53 -50.01 30.07 -20.74
CA LEU A 53 -49.75 31.42 -20.25
C LEU A 53 -48.89 32.21 -21.23
N GLN A 54 -49.11 33.51 -21.36
CA GLN A 54 -48.19 34.38 -22.10
C GLN A 54 -46.91 34.64 -21.27
N PRO A 55 -45.83 35.14 -21.88
CA PRO A 55 -44.70 35.68 -21.13
C PRO A 55 -45.15 36.77 -20.15
N GLY A 56 -44.65 36.71 -18.93
CA GLY A 56 -45.08 37.60 -17.86
C GLY A 56 -44.61 37.17 -16.49
N TYR A 57 -44.87 38.03 -15.50
CA TYR A 57 -44.54 37.77 -14.11
C TYR A 57 -45.81 37.47 -13.31
N TYR A 58 -45.88 36.29 -12.71
CA TYR A 58 -47.08 35.71 -12.13
C TYR A 58 -46.89 35.35 -10.66
N ARG A 59 -47.98 35.40 -9.90
CA ARG A 59 -48.08 34.82 -8.56
C ARG A 59 -48.95 33.58 -8.62
N VAL A 60 -48.46 32.49 -8.04
CA VAL A 60 -49.18 31.21 -7.98
C VAL A 60 -49.67 30.96 -6.56
N SER A 61 -50.94 30.66 -6.43
CA SER A 61 -51.60 30.34 -5.16
C SER A 61 -52.48 29.10 -5.32
N VAL A 62 -52.69 28.36 -4.24
CA VAL A 62 -53.53 27.15 -4.24
C VAL A 62 -54.57 27.26 -3.14
N LEU A 63 -55.82 26.96 -3.50
CA LEU A 63 -56.93 26.83 -2.57
C LEU A 63 -57.27 25.35 -2.42
N TYR A 64 -57.19 24.84 -1.20
CA TYR A 64 -57.54 23.46 -0.86
C TYR A 64 -58.99 23.40 -0.38
N GLN A 65 -59.78 22.46 -0.91
CA GLN A 65 -61.23 22.37 -0.63
C GLN A 65 -61.56 22.07 0.84
N ASP A 66 -60.63 21.43 1.57
CA ASP A 66 -60.78 21.03 2.97
C ASP A 66 -60.44 22.14 3.97
N ARG A 67 -59.74 23.21 3.54
CA ARG A 67 -59.17 24.22 4.44
C ARG A 67 -59.69 25.64 4.24
N ASP A 68 -60.49 25.88 3.21
CA ASP A 68 -61.09 27.18 2.86
C ASP A 68 -60.10 28.36 2.92
N ARG A 69 -58.83 28.07 2.64
CA ARG A 69 -57.69 28.99 2.76
C ARG A 69 -56.83 28.92 1.51
N THR A 70 -56.59 30.08 0.92
CA THR A 70 -55.65 30.24 -0.20
C THR A 70 -54.23 30.39 0.34
N THR A 71 -53.33 29.53 -0.13
CA THR A 71 -51.90 29.57 0.21
C THR A 71 -51.11 30.03 -1.01
N VAL A 72 -50.27 31.05 -0.85
CA VAL A 72 -49.34 31.48 -1.90
C VAL A 72 -48.18 30.50 -1.93
N ILE A 73 -47.96 29.84 -3.08
CA ILE A 73 -46.90 28.84 -3.24
C ILE A 73 -45.62 29.42 -3.85
N GLY A 74 -45.71 30.57 -4.51
CA GLY A 74 -44.55 31.35 -4.95
C GLY A 74 -44.88 32.27 -6.12
N ASP A 75 -43.85 32.93 -6.64
CA ASP A 75 -43.93 33.76 -7.85
C ASP A 75 -43.15 33.06 -8.99
N MET A 76 -43.52 33.32 -10.24
CA MET A 76 -42.96 32.71 -11.46
C MET A 76 -42.75 33.77 -12.54
N GLU A 77 -41.64 33.70 -13.27
CA GLU A 77 -41.37 34.54 -14.45
C GLU A 77 -41.28 33.68 -15.70
N LEU A 78 -42.07 34.01 -16.73
CA LEU A 78 -42.04 33.37 -18.04
C LEU A 78 -41.55 34.38 -19.09
N GLN A 79 -40.55 33.98 -19.87
CA GLN A 79 -39.98 34.77 -20.98
C GLN A 79 -40.43 34.19 -22.32
N GLU A 80 -40.23 34.92 -23.42
CA GLU A 80 -40.62 34.44 -24.77
C GLU A 80 -39.93 33.13 -25.17
N SER A 81 -38.72 32.86 -24.64
CA SER A 81 -37.95 31.63 -24.87
C SER A 81 -38.18 30.55 -23.81
N SER A 82 -39.07 30.76 -22.83
CA SER A 82 -39.36 29.75 -21.81
C SER A 82 -39.99 28.50 -22.43
N LEU A 83 -39.42 27.33 -22.11
CA LEU A 83 -39.92 26.03 -22.60
C LEU A 83 -41.14 25.56 -21.78
N PRO A 84 -42.02 24.70 -22.32
CA PRO A 84 -43.06 24.06 -21.52
C PRO A 84 -42.50 23.33 -20.29
N GLY A 85 -43.17 23.40 -19.15
CA GLY A 85 -42.70 22.80 -17.89
C GLY A 85 -43.75 22.72 -16.80
N SER A 86 -43.39 22.28 -15.60
CA SER A 86 -44.29 22.18 -14.45
C SER A 86 -44.20 23.41 -13.53
N LEU A 87 -45.16 23.59 -12.62
CA LEU A 87 -45.08 24.64 -11.60
C LEU A 87 -43.83 24.49 -10.72
N ASN A 88 -43.34 23.27 -10.45
CA ASN A 88 -42.12 23.10 -9.66
C ASN A 88 -40.87 23.61 -10.41
N ASP A 89 -40.84 23.52 -11.74
CA ASP A 89 -39.72 24.01 -12.54
C ASP A 89 -39.62 25.55 -12.47
N TYR A 90 -40.75 26.23 -12.30
CA TYR A 90 -40.83 27.69 -12.41
C TYR A 90 -41.09 28.44 -11.09
N VAL A 91 -41.73 27.81 -10.11
CA VAL A 91 -42.10 28.44 -8.82
C VAL A 91 -40.99 28.27 -7.76
N ARG A 92 -40.11 27.28 -7.89
CA ARG A 92 -39.01 27.02 -6.93
C ARG A 92 -37.75 27.88 -7.12
N PHE A 93 -37.60 28.56 -8.26
CA PHE A 93 -36.35 29.21 -8.66
C PHE A 93 -36.42 30.75 -8.64
N ALA A 94 -36.65 31.33 -7.46
CA ALA A 94 -36.60 32.78 -7.26
C ALA A 94 -35.16 33.34 -7.09
N ASP A 95 -34.14 32.67 -7.64
CA ASP A 95 -32.78 33.23 -7.77
C ASP A 95 -32.36 33.26 -9.26
N PRO A 96 -32.26 34.46 -9.88
CA PRO A 96 -32.03 34.60 -11.33
C PRO A 96 -30.69 34.01 -11.84
N ALA A 97 -29.74 33.69 -10.97
CA ALA A 97 -28.38 33.29 -11.38
C ALA A 97 -28.25 31.84 -11.90
N LEU A 98 -29.24 30.97 -11.63
CA LEU A 98 -29.20 29.54 -12.02
C LEU A 98 -30.27 29.16 -13.06
N ALA A 99 -31.01 30.13 -13.60
CA ALA A 99 -32.14 29.91 -14.49
C ALA A 99 -31.76 29.89 -16.00
N ASP A 100 -30.62 29.29 -16.37
CA ASP A 100 -30.35 29.00 -17.78
C ASP A 100 -30.86 27.57 -18.11
N PRO A 101 -31.86 27.42 -19.00
CA PRO A 101 -32.45 26.12 -19.34
C PRO A 101 -31.45 25.09 -19.89
N THR A 102 -30.33 25.56 -20.46
CA THR A 102 -29.26 24.73 -21.02
C THR A 102 -28.48 24.04 -19.89
N VAL A 103 -28.17 24.80 -18.83
CA VAL A 103 -27.45 24.29 -17.64
C VAL A 103 -28.27 23.24 -16.90
N TYR A 104 -29.60 23.43 -16.81
CA TYR A 104 -30.48 22.45 -16.17
C TYR A 104 -30.64 21.16 -17.00
N ALA A 105 -30.75 21.26 -18.32
CA ALA A 105 -30.79 20.08 -19.20
C ALA A 105 -29.49 19.27 -19.12
N GLU A 106 -28.34 19.95 -19.00
CA GLU A 106 -27.03 19.33 -18.88
C GLU A 106 -26.83 18.69 -17.50
N MET A 107 -27.22 19.36 -16.40
CA MET A 107 -27.23 18.75 -15.06
C MET A 107 -28.16 17.54 -14.97
N LYS A 108 -29.32 17.56 -15.63
CA LYS A 108 -30.24 16.41 -15.66
C LYS A 108 -29.66 15.24 -16.46
N ARG A 109 -28.92 15.52 -17.54
CA ARG A 109 -28.17 14.51 -18.31
C ARG A 109 -27.03 13.91 -17.49
N TRP A 110 -26.26 14.74 -16.80
CA TRP A 110 -25.21 14.28 -15.88
C TRP A 110 -25.80 13.46 -14.73
N TYR A 111 -26.90 13.88 -14.11
CA TYR A 111 -27.57 13.13 -13.06
C TYR A 111 -28.05 11.76 -13.52
N MET A 112 -28.65 11.64 -14.71
CA MET A 112 -29.01 10.32 -15.27
C MET A 112 -27.79 9.45 -15.55
N LEU A 113 -26.71 10.02 -16.10
CA LEU A 113 -25.46 9.29 -16.35
C LEU A 113 -24.79 8.84 -15.04
N THR A 114 -24.84 9.67 -13.99
CA THR A 114 -24.34 9.33 -12.65
C THR A 114 -25.23 8.30 -11.97
N SER A 115 -26.55 8.30 -12.20
CA SER A 115 -27.44 7.27 -11.63
C SER A 115 -27.24 5.92 -12.30
N THR A 116 -27.03 5.87 -13.63
CA THR A 116 -26.70 4.61 -14.33
C THR A 116 -25.36 4.04 -13.87
N HIS A 117 -24.33 4.88 -13.72
CA HIS A 117 -23.07 4.44 -13.11
C HIS A 117 -23.23 4.07 -11.62
N ALA A 118 -24.14 4.70 -10.87
CA ALA A 118 -24.42 4.32 -9.49
C ALA A 118 -25.06 2.93 -9.37
N ASP A 119 -25.90 2.54 -10.34
CA ASP A 119 -26.48 1.18 -10.41
C ASP A 119 -25.42 0.13 -10.79
N GLU A 120 -24.53 0.44 -11.74
CA GLU A 120 -23.39 -0.43 -12.09
C GLU A 120 -22.35 -0.54 -10.94
N VAL A 121 -22.14 0.56 -10.21
CA VAL A 121 -21.34 0.56 -8.98
C VAL A 121 -22.05 -0.21 -7.88
N ALA A 122 -23.37 -0.15 -7.76
CA ALA A 122 -24.12 -0.94 -6.79
C ALA A 122 -24.02 -2.46 -7.09
N GLU A 123 -24.06 -2.86 -8.36
CA GLU A 123 -23.84 -4.24 -8.77
C GLU A 123 -22.38 -4.68 -8.52
N SER A 124 -21.41 -3.82 -8.83
CA SER A 124 -19.99 -4.07 -8.54
C SER A 124 -19.70 -4.14 -7.04
N VAL A 125 -20.37 -3.32 -6.22
CA VAL A 125 -20.31 -3.34 -4.76
C VAL A 125 -21.00 -4.60 -4.21
N ALA A 126 -22.09 -5.06 -4.83
CA ALA A 126 -22.74 -6.33 -4.46
C ALA A 126 -21.82 -7.53 -4.75
N ILE A 127 -21.15 -7.55 -5.91
CA ILE A 127 -20.16 -8.58 -6.27
C ILE A 127 -18.95 -8.51 -5.31
N ALA A 128 -18.44 -7.31 -5.02
CA ALA A 128 -17.34 -7.12 -4.08
C ALA A 128 -17.72 -7.53 -2.65
N LYS A 129 -18.96 -7.27 -2.23
CA LYS A 129 -19.50 -7.71 -0.94
C LYS A 129 -19.63 -9.23 -0.89
N GLN A 130 -20.13 -9.87 -1.95
CA GLN A 130 -20.22 -11.33 -2.03
C GLN A 130 -18.83 -11.99 -2.06
N ALA A 131 -17.84 -11.38 -2.72
CA ALA A 131 -16.46 -11.83 -2.70
C ALA A 131 -15.83 -11.65 -1.31
N SER A 132 -16.12 -10.54 -0.63
CA SER A 132 -15.70 -10.30 0.76
C SER A 132 -16.33 -11.30 1.73
N GLU A 133 -17.62 -11.61 1.58
CA GLU A 133 -18.32 -12.62 2.37
C GLU A 133 -17.72 -14.02 2.12
N SER A 134 -17.44 -14.36 0.86
CA SER A 134 -16.77 -15.62 0.49
C SER A 134 -15.33 -15.71 1.04
N ALA A 135 -14.62 -14.58 1.12
CA ALA A 135 -13.29 -14.50 1.72
C ALA A 135 -13.34 -14.65 3.25
N VAL A 136 -14.36 -14.09 3.90
CA VAL A 136 -14.62 -14.28 5.35
C VAL A 136 -15.01 -15.73 5.64
N GLU A 137 -15.87 -16.34 4.82
CA GLU A 137 -16.20 -17.77 4.92
C GLU A 137 -14.97 -18.66 4.71
N SER A 138 -14.12 -18.35 3.73
CA SER A 138 -12.85 -19.06 3.50
C SER A 138 -11.87 -18.90 4.67
N LYS A 139 -11.77 -17.70 5.25
CA LYS A 139 -10.99 -17.44 6.46
C LYS A 139 -11.52 -18.24 7.66
N ASN A 140 -12.84 -18.27 7.83
CA ASN A 140 -13.48 -19.05 8.90
C ASN A 140 -13.29 -20.56 8.68
N ALA A 141 -13.38 -21.05 7.44
CA ALA A 141 -13.10 -22.43 7.09
C ALA A 141 -11.62 -22.80 7.37
N ALA A 142 -10.68 -21.89 7.10
CA ALA A 142 -9.27 -22.05 7.45
C ALA A 142 -9.06 -22.10 8.97
N LEU A 143 -9.70 -21.21 9.75
CA LEU A 143 -9.68 -21.22 11.22
C LEU A 143 -10.29 -22.50 11.81
N ILE A 144 -11.40 -22.98 11.25
CA ILE A 144 -12.02 -24.26 11.63
C ILE A 144 -11.06 -25.41 11.30
N SER A 145 -10.44 -25.40 10.13
CA SER A 145 -9.46 -26.42 9.73
C SER A 145 -8.22 -26.42 10.64
N GLU A 146 -7.73 -25.25 11.05
CA GLU A 146 -6.64 -25.10 12.00
C GLU A 146 -7.04 -25.65 13.38
N THR A 147 -8.26 -25.36 13.84
CA THR A 147 -8.82 -25.88 15.09
C THR A 147 -8.99 -27.41 15.03
N SER A 148 -9.53 -27.95 13.94
CA SER A 148 -9.67 -29.40 13.75
C SER A 148 -8.33 -30.12 13.63
N ALA A 149 -7.31 -29.47 13.06
CA ALA A 149 -5.95 -30.00 13.04
C ALA A 149 -5.32 -30.02 14.44
N ALA A 150 -5.55 -28.97 15.24
CA ALA A 150 -5.12 -28.92 16.64
C ALA A 150 -5.85 -29.96 17.51
N GLU A 151 -7.16 -30.13 17.33
CA GLU A 151 -7.96 -31.16 17.99
C GLU A 151 -7.52 -32.57 17.58
N SER A 152 -7.25 -32.80 16.28
CA SER A 152 -6.70 -34.08 15.80
C SER A 152 -5.32 -34.35 16.37
N SER A 153 -4.46 -33.33 16.51
CA SER A 153 -3.15 -33.44 17.16
C SER A 153 -3.30 -33.81 18.64
N LYS A 154 -4.26 -33.20 19.34
CA LYS A 154 -4.60 -33.51 20.73
C LYS A 154 -5.12 -34.95 20.86
N SER A 155 -6.04 -35.39 20.00
CA SER A 155 -6.52 -36.77 19.96
C SER A 155 -5.41 -37.75 19.61
N ALA A 156 -4.45 -37.39 18.75
CA ALA A 156 -3.28 -38.22 18.47
C ALA A 156 -2.36 -38.34 19.70
N MET A 157 -2.17 -37.28 20.48
CA MET A 157 -1.45 -37.32 21.76
C MET A 157 -2.21 -38.16 22.81
N GLU A 158 -3.52 -37.99 22.92
CA GLU A 158 -4.37 -38.80 23.81
C GLU A 158 -4.32 -40.28 23.42
N ASN A 159 -4.40 -40.59 22.12
CA ASN A 159 -4.24 -41.96 21.62
C ASN A 159 -2.83 -42.51 21.87
N ALA A 160 -1.78 -41.69 21.78
CA ALA A 160 -0.43 -42.10 22.15
C ALA A 160 -0.31 -42.38 23.66
N ILE A 161 -1.00 -41.62 24.51
CA ILE A 161 -1.09 -41.88 25.95
C ILE A 161 -1.87 -43.16 26.22
N VAL A 162 -3.02 -43.36 25.58
CA VAL A 162 -3.83 -44.60 25.69
C VAL A 162 -3.03 -45.80 25.21
N ALA A 163 -2.29 -45.69 24.10
CA ALA A 163 -1.42 -46.76 23.62
C ALA A 163 -0.27 -47.04 24.60
N ARG A 164 0.30 -46.01 25.25
CA ARG A 164 1.31 -46.19 26.30
C ARG A 164 0.72 -46.87 27.54
N VAL A 165 -0.46 -46.42 27.99
CA VAL A 165 -1.17 -47.04 29.12
C VAL A 165 -1.55 -48.48 28.80
N ALA A 166 -2.04 -48.77 27.60
CA ALA A 166 -2.33 -50.13 27.14
C ALA A 166 -1.05 -50.99 27.02
N ALA A 167 0.09 -50.40 26.67
CA ALA A 167 1.38 -51.10 26.68
C ALA A 167 1.86 -51.39 28.11
N ASP A 168 1.68 -50.44 29.04
CA ASP A 168 2.00 -50.62 30.47
C ASP A 168 1.05 -51.62 31.14
N GLU A 169 -0.25 -51.59 30.82
CA GLU A 169 -1.25 -52.58 31.23
C GLU A 169 -0.94 -53.94 30.63
N SER A 170 -0.60 -54.03 29.34
CA SER A 170 -0.19 -55.29 28.69
C SER A 170 1.09 -55.84 29.32
N LYS A 171 2.02 -54.98 29.76
CA LYS A 171 3.20 -55.38 30.53
C LYS A 171 2.80 -55.87 31.92
N MET A 172 1.87 -55.19 32.59
CA MET A 172 1.35 -55.60 33.89
C MET A 172 0.53 -56.91 33.81
N TYR A 173 -0.25 -57.12 32.75
CA TYR A 173 -0.95 -58.37 32.44
C TYR A 173 0.03 -59.47 32.02
N SER A 174 1.11 -59.16 31.31
CA SER A 174 2.21 -60.09 31.06
C SER A 174 2.89 -60.50 32.37
N ASP A 175 3.16 -59.55 33.27
CA ASP A 175 3.77 -59.78 34.58
C ASP A 175 2.81 -60.57 35.50
N THR A 176 1.50 -60.32 35.41
CA THR A 176 0.44 -61.06 36.13
C THR A 176 0.20 -62.45 35.53
N ALA A 177 0.25 -62.58 34.21
CA ALA A 177 0.20 -63.87 33.52
C ALA A 177 1.46 -64.70 33.81
N GLN A 178 2.63 -64.07 33.98
CA GLN A 178 3.85 -64.72 34.48
C GLN A 178 3.77 -65.07 35.98
N ALA A 179 2.99 -64.34 36.78
CA ALA A 179 2.69 -64.69 38.17
C ALA A 179 1.69 -65.86 38.30
N GLY A 180 0.84 -66.10 37.30
CA GLY A 180 -0.07 -67.25 37.20
C GLY A 180 0.48 -68.46 36.41
N ALA A 181 1.43 -68.25 35.50
CA ALA A 181 2.08 -69.28 34.71
C ALA A 181 3.31 -69.83 35.46
N GLY A 182 3.10 -70.85 36.29
CA GLY A 182 4.16 -71.52 37.04
C GLY A 182 3.85 -71.75 38.51
N VAL A 183 2.56 -71.74 38.89
CA VAL A 183 2.12 -72.28 40.17
C VAL A 183 2.06 -73.79 40.05
N TYR A 184 2.86 -74.50 40.84
CA TYR A 184 2.81 -75.97 40.88
C TYR A 184 1.64 -76.44 41.75
N ASP A 185 0.93 -77.49 41.32
CA ASP A 185 -0.19 -78.05 42.09
C ASP A 185 0.25 -78.59 43.46
N THR A 186 1.50 -79.09 43.54
CA THR A 186 2.10 -79.67 44.75
C THR A 186 3.61 -79.41 44.76
N GLY A 187 4.22 -79.45 45.95
CA GLY A 187 5.68 -79.32 46.10
C GLY A 187 6.46 -80.40 45.35
N GLU A 188 5.87 -81.59 45.16
CA GLU A 188 6.48 -82.68 44.39
C GLU A 188 6.58 -82.38 42.89
N LYS A 189 5.56 -81.75 42.30
CA LYS A 189 5.62 -81.31 40.89
C LYS A 189 6.63 -80.17 40.71
N ALA A 190 6.77 -79.30 41.71
CA ALA A 190 7.80 -78.27 41.71
C ALA A 190 9.20 -78.90 41.75
N GLN A 191 9.41 -79.93 42.58
CA GLN A 191 10.67 -80.67 42.63
C GLN A 191 10.98 -81.36 41.30
N GLN A 192 10.00 -82.01 40.66
CA GLN A 192 10.18 -82.64 39.35
C GLN A 192 10.58 -81.64 38.26
N ALA A 193 10.07 -80.41 38.32
CA ALA A 193 10.42 -79.35 37.37
C ALA A 193 11.84 -78.80 37.63
N ILE A 194 12.29 -78.75 38.89
CA ILE A 194 13.68 -78.43 39.25
C ILE A 194 14.63 -79.52 38.73
N ASP A 195 14.30 -80.79 38.97
CA ASP A 195 15.10 -81.95 38.54
C ASP A 195 15.18 -82.05 37.01
N ALA A 196 14.09 -81.70 36.31
CA ALA A 196 14.04 -81.65 34.85
C ALA A 196 14.71 -80.38 34.25
N GLY A 197 15.15 -79.45 35.09
CA GLY A 197 15.76 -78.18 34.68
C GLY A 197 14.79 -77.20 34.02
N THR A 198 13.48 -77.45 34.09
CA THR A 198 12.43 -76.58 33.54
C THR A 198 11.99 -75.49 34.53
N GLU A 199 12.30 -75.66 35.82
CA GLU A 199 12.19 -74.62 36.85
C GLU A 199 13.57 -74.21 37.33
N GLN A 200 13.95 -72.96 37.08
CA GLN A 200 15.27 -72.42 37.42
C GLN A 200 15.19 -71.18 38.32
N ARG A 201 13.97 -70.77 38.72
CA ARG A 201 13.74 -69.60 39.55
C ARG A 201 14.15 -69.86 41.01
N THR A 202 14.71 -68.85 41.67
CA THR A 202 15.09 -68.93 43.10
C THR A 202 13.86 -69.08 43.99
N PHE A 203 12.77 -68.37 43.68
CA PHE A 203 11.48 -68.48 44.36
C PHE A 203 10.38 -68.78 43.35
N PHE A 204 9.43 -69.64 43.72
CA PHE A 204 8.30 -70.04 42.88
C PHE A 204 7.06 -70.36 43.73
N PRO A 205 5.84 -70.15 43.21
CA PRO A 205 4.61 -70.42 43.95
C PRO A 205 4.15 -71.89 43.83
N VAL A 206 3.56 -72.42 44.90
CA VAL A 206 2.91 -73.74 44.94
C VAL A 206 1.51 -73.58 45.54
N TRP A 207 0.52 -74.28 44.99
CA TRP A 207 -0.85 -74.27 45.53
C TRP A 207 -0.88 -74.68 47.00
N SER A 208 -1.59 -73.89 47.81
CA SER A 208 -1.76 -74.18 49.24
C SER A 208 -3.22 -74.47 49.54
N THR A 209 -3.45 -75.45 50.42
CA THR A 209 -4.75 -75.75 51.02
C THR A 209 -4.94 -75.05 52.37
N SER A 210 -3.98 -74.22 52.80
CA SER A 210 -4.04 -73.43 54.02
C SER A 210 -5.07 -72.30 53.90
N ALA A 211 -5.79 -72.01 54.99
CA ALA A 211 -6.70 -70.86 55.07
C ALA A 211 -5.98 -69.51 55.00
N GLN A 212 -4.64 -69.49 55.04
CA GLN A 212 -3.81 -68.28 55.06
C GLN A 212 -3.56 -67.68 53.64
N GLY A 213 -3.79 -68.44 52.57
CA GLY A 213 -3.65 -67.97 51.20
C GLY A 213 -3.77 -69.08 50.17
N TRP A 214 -4.10 -68.76 48.92
CA TRP A 214 -4.35 -69.76 47.86
C TRP A 214 -3.05 -70.36 47.28
N THR A 215 -1.91 -69.68 47.46
CA THR A 215 -0.57 -70.21 47.14
C THR A 215 0.43 -69.86 48.23
N GLU A 216 1.42 -70.74 48.40
CA GLU A 216 2.59 -70.53 49.26
C GLU A 216 3.82 -70.28 48.39
N LYS A 217 4.70 -69.39 48.83
CA LYS A 217 6.00 -69.16 48.20
C LYS A 217 7.00 -70.24 48.63
N TRP A 218 7.64 -70.87 47.66
CA TRP A 218 8.67 -71.89 47.84
C TRP A 218 10.01 -71.41 47.25
N GLN A 219 11.13 -71.95 47.73
CA GLN A 219 12.49 -71.60 47.32
C GLN A 219 13.25 -72.85 46.88
N ASN A 220 14.05 -72.75 45.80
CA ASN A 220 15.01 -73.79 45.43
C ASN A 220 16.30 -73.61 46.25
N VAL A 221 16.54 -74.48 47.22
CA VAL A 221 17.74 -74.47 48.06
C VAL A 221 18.60 -75.67 47.69
N GLY A 222 19.66 -75.43 46.90
CA GLY A 222 20.63 -76.46 46.54
C GLY A 222 20.08 -77.61 45.68
N GLY A 223 19.03 -77.36 44.88
CA GLY A 223 18.35 -78.36 44.06
C GLY A 223 17.08 -78.96 44.70
N VAL A 224 16.69 -78.50 45.89
CA VAL A 224 15.51 -78.99 46.61
C VAL A 224 14.46 -77.88 46.78
N ALA A 225 13.22 -78.16 46.37
CA ALA A 225 12.06 -77.30 46.57
C ALA A 225 11.68 -77.25 48.06
N THR A 226 11.80 -76.08 48.68
CA THR A 226 11.59 -75.88 50.12
C THR A 226 10.51 -74.80 50.36
N PRO A 227 9.45 -75.06 51.16
CA PRO A 227 8.45 -74.04 51.50
C PRO A 227 9.04 -72.93 52.38
N THR A 228 8.60 -71.68 52.18
CA THR A 228 9.10 -70.53 52.95
C THR A 228 8.17 -70.10 54.10
N GLY A 229 6.92 -70.56 54.14
CA GLY A 229 5.92 -70.13 55.11
C GLY A 229 5.25 -68.79 54.81
N GLU A 230 5.58 -68.12 53.70
CA GLU A 230 4.91 -66.90 53.22
C GLU A 230 3.74 -67.24 52.28
N TYR A 231 2.52 -66.80 52.62
CA TYR A 231 1.29 -67.06 51.86
C TYR A 231 0.77 -65.81 51.14
N LEU A 232 0.21 -65.99 49.92
CA LEU A 232 -0.51 -64.94 49.20
C LEU A 232 -2.00 -65.01 49.56
N SER A 233 -2.46 -64.12 50.44
CA SER A 233 -3.82 -64.15 51.02
C SER A 233 -4.92 -63.70 50.06
N ASN A 234 -6.07 -64.39 50.12
CA ASN A 234 -7.32 -64.01 49.46
C ASN A 234 -7.93 -62.77 50.14
N GLY A 235 -8.08 -61.65 49.42
CA GLY A 235 -8.84 -60.51 49.96
C GLY A 235 -8.70 -59.12 49.33
N ASN A 236 -7.82 -58.87 48.36
CA ASN A 236 -7.51 -57.47 47.94
C ASN A 236 -7.83 -57.12 46.47
N VAL A 237 -8.67 -57.87 45.78
CA VAL A 237 -8.98 -57.56 44.36
C VAL A 237 -10.41 -57.04 44.16
N LEU A 238 -11.37 -57.41 45.02
CA LEU A 238 -12.76 -56.94 44.88
C LEU A 238 -13.06 -55.65 45.68
N ASP A 239 -12.51 -55.52 46.90
CA ASP A 239 -12.72 -54.31 47.72
C ASP A 239 -11.92 -53.11 47.20
N ALA A 240 -10.77 -53.34 46.58
CA ALA A 240 -10.04 -52.29 45.86
C ALA A 240 -10.82 -51.79 44.63
N ALA A 241 -11.47 -52.69 43.88
CA ALA A 241 -12.28 -52.31 42.73
C ALA A 241 -13.60 -51.60 43.12
N LEU A 242 -14.26 -52.01 44.22
CA LEU A 242 -15.47 -51.35 44.72
C LEU A 242 -15.15 -50.02 45.41
N ALA A 243 -14.05 -49.91 46.14
CA ALA A 243 -13.57 -48.65 46.71
C ALA A 243 -13.15 -47.67 45.61
N ASP A 244 -12.49 -48.14 44.54
CA ASP A 244 -12.09 -47.28 43.43
C ASP A 244 -13.28 -46.84 42.57
N VAL A 245 -14.31 -47.68 42.37
CA VAL A 245 -15.56 -47.27 41.70
C VAL A 245 -16.41 -46.33 42.56
N ALA A 246 -16.46 -46.52 43.89
CA ALA A 246 -17.15 -45.60 44.80
C ALA A 246 -16.38 -44.28 44.94
N GLN A 247 -15.05 -44.31 44.96
CA GLN A 247 -14.18 -43.12 44.97
C GLN A 247 -14.21 -42.40 43.62
N GLN A 248 -14.33 -43.10 42.49
CA GLN A 248 -14.55 -42.55 41.16
C GLN A 248 -15.95 -41.95 41.01
N LYS A 249 -17.01 -42.59 41.52
CA LYS A 249 -18.37 -42.01 41.54
C LYS A 249 -18.46 -40.79 42.44
N ASN A 250 -17.83 -40.79 43.63
CA ASN A 250 -17.79 -39.62 44.50
C ASN A 250 -16.90 -38.50 43.93
N LYS A 251 -15.77 -38.81 43.29
CA LYS A 251 -14.95 -37.82 42.57
C LYS A 251 -15.69 -37.24 41.37
N THR A 252 -16.35 -38.05 40.54
CA THR A 252 -17.06 -37.56 39.34
C THR A 252 -18.42 -36.91 39.63
N ALA A 253 -19.08 -37.24 40.75
CA ALA A 253 -20.25 -36.51 41.23
C ALA A 253 -19.86 -35.13 41.78
N LEU A 254 -18.74 -35.02 42.50
CA LEU A 254 -18.14 -33.75 42.93
C LEU A 254 -17.46 -32.97 41.80
N PHE A 255 -17.22 -33.54 40.63
CA PHE A 255 -16.70 -32.78 39.49
C PHE A 255 -17.81 -32.29 38.54
N ARG A 256 -18.98 -32.94 38.50
CA ARG A 256 -20.09 -32.49 37.64
C ARG A 256 -20.87 -31.27 38.15
N GLN A 257 -20.66 -30.86 39.40
CA GLN A 257 -21.22 -29.63 39.96
C GLN A 257 -20.24 -28.44 39.93
N TYR A 258 -19.01 -28.62 39.41
CA TYR A 258 -17.91 -27.65 39.55
C TYR A 258 -17.17 -27.32 38.24
N PHE A 259 -17.78 -27.60 37.08
CA PHE A 259 -17.31 -27.05 35.80
C PHE A 259 -18.27 -25.96 35.35
N SER A 260 -17.92 -24.70 35.66
CA SER A 260 -18.50 -23.52 35.03
C SER A 260 -17.86 -23.33 33.66
N ASN A 261 -18.70 -23.12 32.64
CA ASN A 261 -18.26 -23.11 31.24
C ASN A 261 -17.90 -21.72 30.70
N LYS A 262 -17.69 -20.70 31.57
CA LYS A 262 -17.02 -19.42 31.29
C LYS A 262 -17.10 -18.50 32.52
N TRP A 263 -16.07 -17.69 32.74
CA TRP A 263 -16.06 -16.63 33.76
C TRP A 263 -16.78 -15.40 33.22
N LEU A 264 -17.60 -14.75 34.05
CA LEU A 264 -18.26 -13.48 33.69
C LEU A 264 -17.28 -12.32 33.85
N TRP A 265 -16.50 -12.35 34.94
CA TRP A 265 -15.51 -11.34 35.28
C TRP A 265 -14.44 -11.92 36.23
N SER A 266 -13.16 -11.73 35.93
CA SER A 266 -12.04 -12.14 36.79
C SER A 266 -10.95 -11.07 36.83
N VAL A 267 -10.23 -10.99 37.95
CA VAL A 267 -9.00 -10.19 38.09
C VAL A 267 -7.84 -11.14 38.30
N GLU A 268 -6.99 -11.26 37.29
CA GLU A 268 -5.94 -12.28 37.20
C GLU A 268 -4.53 -11.67 37.29
N GLY A 269 -3.63 -12.41 37.93
CA GLY A 269 -2.19 -12.15 37.92
C GLY A 269 -1.51 -12.55 36.61
N LYS A 270 -0.19 -12.38 36.56
CA LYS A 270 0.61 -12.57 35.34
C LYS A 270 0.61 -14.02 34.82
N GLY A 271 0.23 -14.98 35.66
CA GLY A 271 0.06 -16.40 35.31
C GLY A 271 -1.26 -16.78 34.63
N GLY A 272 -2.19 -15.84 34.41
CA GLY A 272 -3.52 -16.13 33.85
C GLY A 272 -4.46 -16.80 34.87
N PRO A 273 -5.43 -17.64 34.45
CA PRO A 273 -6.50 -18.15 35.33
C PRO A 273 -6.03 -18.91 36.58
N SER A 274 -4.77 -19.37 36.57
CA SER A 274 -4.10 -20.02 37.70
C SER A 274 -3.61 -19.06 38.80
N GLU A 275 -3.70 -17.73 38.60
CA GLU A 275 -3.36 -16.68 39.56
C GLU A 275 -4.52 -15.68 39.74
N THR A 276 -5.75 -16.18 39.87
CA THR A 276 -6.96 -15.36 39.99
C THR A 276 -7.13 -14.79 41.40
N GLY A 277 -7.07 -13.46 41.56
CA GLY A 277 -7.21 -12.78 42.86
C GLY A 277 -8.66 -12.71 43.35
N ILE A 278 -9.59 -12.41 42.43
CA ILE A 278 -11.04 -12.37 42.64
C ILE A 278 -11.75 -12.73 41.33
N ALA A 279 -12.85 -13.49 41.38
CA ALA A 279 -13.65 -13.82 40.20
C ALA A 279 -15.15 -13.94 40.51
N LEU A 280 -15.95 -13.68 39.50
CA LEU A 280 -17.39 -13.93 39.44
C LEU A 280 -17.67 -14.83 38.24
N ASP A 281 -18.28 -15.99 38.50
CA ASP A 281 -18.69 -16.90 37.45
C ASP A 281 -20.06 -16.53 36.84
N ASN A 282 -20.43 -17.22 35.76
CA ASN A 282 -21.70 -17.01 35.07
C ASN A 282 -22.94 -17.34 35.91
N ASP A 283 -22.78 -17.98 37.07
CA ASP A 283 -23.84 -18.28 38.03
C ASP A 283 -23.80 -17.32 39.24
N PHE A 284 -23.00 -16.25 39.17
CA PHE A 284 -22.76 -15.23 40.20
C PHE A 284 -22.07 -15.74 41.49
N GLY A 285 -21.33 -16.85 41.41
CA GLY A 285 -20.47 -17.33 42.49
C GLY A 285 -19.24 -16.43 42.68
N LEU A 286 -19.02 -15.93 43.90
CA LEU A 286 -17.88 -15.07 44.25
C LEU A 286 -16.68 -15.91 44.71
N TRP A 287 -15.57 -15.78 43.98
CA TRP A 287 -14.32 -16.46 44.25
C TRP A 287 -13.23 -15.48 44.69
N LEU A 288 -12.50 -15.80 45.77
CA LEU A 288 -11.45 -14.96 46.36
C LEU A 288 -10.21 -15.81 46.65
N ALA A 289 -9.05 -15.47 46.08
CA ALA A 289 -7.85 -16.27 46.25
C ALA A 289 -7.29 -16.24 47.68
N GLY A 290 -6.83 -17.42 48.13
CA GLY A 290 -6.20 -17.61 49.44
C GLY A 290 -7.15 -17.91 50.60
N LEU A 291 -8.46 -17.96 50.35
CA LEU A 291 -9.44 -18.44 51.32
C LEU A 291 -9.52 -19.97 51.33
N GLU A 292 -9.48 -20.57 52.52
CA GLU A 292 -9.72 -22.00 52.71
C GLU A 292 -11.14 -22.36 52.24
N SER A 293 -11.30 -23.52 51.60
CA SER A 293 -12.55 -23.97 50.96
C SER A 293 -13.75 -23.96 51.91
N SER A 294 -13.53 -24.21 53.20
CA SER A 294 -14.56 -24.16 54.25
C SER A 294 -15.13 -22.75 54.49
N ILE A 295 -14.37 -21.69 54.17
CA ILE A 295 -14.80 -20.29 54.33
C ILE A 295 -15.45 -19.76 53.05
N GLN A 296 -15.04 -20.26 51.87
CA GLN A 296 -15.76 -20.02 50.61
C GLN A 296 -17.17 -20.62 50.65
N ASP A 297 -17.31 -21.86 51.13
CA ASP A 297 -18.62 -22.52 51.33
C ASP A 297 -19.53 -21.77 52.31
N TYR A 298 -18.96 -21.12 53.33
CA TYR A 298 -19.72 -20.32 54.29
C TYR A 298 -20.24 -19.00 53.69
N ILE A 299 -19.49 -18.38 52.79
CA ILE A 299 -19.90 -17.15 52.09
C ILE A 299 -21.00 -17.45 51.05
N GLU A 300 -20.93 -18.60 50.37
CA GLU A 300 -21.92 -19.04 49.39
C GLU A 300 -23.27 -19.42 50.04
N GLN A 301 -23.25 -19.99 51.25
CA GLN A 301 -24.46 -20.29 52.03
C GLN A 301 -25.16 -19.04 52.60
N LEU A 302 -24.50 -17.87 52.61
CA LEU A 302 -25.09 -16.62 53.08
C LEU A 302 -26.00 -15.93 52.04
N ILE A 303 -25.99 -16.37 50.77
CA ILE A 303 -26.84 -15.81 49.70
C ILE A 303 -27.70 -16.92 49.06
N PRO A 304 -28.95 -17.13 49.54
CA PRO A 304 -29.84 -18.14 48.99
C PRO A 304 -30.24 -17.87 47.52
N ARG A 305 -30.18 -18.89 46.65
CA ARG A 305 -30.66 -18.86 45.24
C ARG A 305 -32.11 -18.39 45.07
N SER A 306 -32.92 -18.41 46.13
CA SER A 306 -34.29 -17.88 46.14
C SER A 306 -34.37 -16.34 46.06
N ILE A 307 -33.24 -15.64 46.21
CA ILE A 307 -33.14 -14.18 46.08
C ILE A 307 -32.83 -13.76 44.64
N ALA A 308 -32.01 -14.52 43.89
CA ALA A 308 -31.66 -14.23 42.50
C ALA A 308 -32.88 -14.28 41.55
N ASN A 309 -33.82 -15.19 41.79
CA ASN A 309 -35.08 -15.26 41.03
C ASN A 309 -36.12 -14.20 41.41
N ARG A 310 -35.87 -13.36 42.43
CA ARG A 310 -36.85 -12.41 42.97
C ARG A 310 -36.85 -11.06 42.26
N TYR A 311 -35.79 -10.73 41.52
CA TYR A 311 -35.58 -9.41 40.91
C TYR A 311 -35.26 -9.54 39.41
N GLN A 312 -36.16 -10.19 38.66
CA GLN A 312 -36.06 -10.29 37.21
C GLN A 312 -36.44 -8.95 36.55
N ASN A 313 -35.73 -8.60 35.48
CA ASN A 313 -35.89 -7.38 34.68
C ASN A 313 -35.38 -6.08 35.36
N PHE A 314 -34.37 -6.20 36.23
CA PHE A 314 -33.69 -5.06 36.85
C PHE A 314 -32.16 -5.13 36.65
N GLN A 315 -31.57 -4.01 36.23
CA GLN A 315 -30.12 -3.84 36.10
C GLN A 315 -29.43 -3.73 37.47
N HIS A 316 -30.01 -2.99 38.41
CA HIS A 316 -29.47 -2.80 39.76
C HIS A 316 -30.56 -2.73 40.82
N VAL A 317 -30.38 -3.42 41.96
CA VAL A 317 -31.33 -3.43 43.07
C VAL A 317 -30.57 -3.31 44.39
N ILE A 318 -30.84 -2.25 45.14
CA ILE A 318 -30.39 -2.06 46.52
C ILE A 318 -31.55 -2.46 47.42
N VAL A 319 -31.36 -3.46 48.28
CA VAL A 319 -32.39 -3.99 49.18
C VAL A 319 -32.04 -3.73 50.64
N ALA A 320 -33.04 -3.66 51.51
CA ALA A 320 -32.83 -3.60 52.95
C ALA A 320 -32.18 -4.88 53.46
N LYS A 321 -31.58 -4.83 54.66
CA LYS A 321 -30.85 -5.96 55.27
C LYS A 321 -31.68 -7.25 55.39
N ASN A 322 -33.02 -7.14 55.37
CA ASN A 322 -33.94 -8.28 55.37
C ASN A 322 -34.07 -8.99 54.01
N GLY A 323 -33.51 -8.44 52.93
CA GLY A 323 -33.53 -9.02 51.58
C GLY A 323 -34.91 -9.05 50.91
N ILE A 324 -35.91 -8.38 51.50
CA ILE A 324 -37.31 -8.42 51.06
C ILE A 324 -37.76 -7.05 50.55
N ASP A 325 -37.33 -5.97 51.20
CA ASP A 325 -37.74 -4.62 50.81
C ASP A 325 -36.70 -4.02 49.84
N GLY A 326 -37.10 -3.74 48.60
CA GLY A 326 -36.31 -2.91 47.69
C GLY A 326 -36.19 -1.50 48.28
N LEU A 327 -35.00 -0.90 48.28
CA LEU A 327 -34.76 0.46 48.75
C LEU A 327 -34.56 1.40 47.56
N VAL A 328 -33.78 0.97 46.57
CA VAL A 328 -33.58 1.64 45.28
C VAL A 328 -33.47 0.59 44.19
N THR A 329 -34.22 0.72 43.10
CA THR A 329 -34.15 -0.20 41.95
C THR A 329 -33.96 0.55 40.64
N ILE A 330 -33.19 -0.02 39.73
CA ILE A 330 -32.99 0.44 38.35
C ILE A 330 -33.43 -0.70 37.44
N ASN A 331 -34.49 -0.50 36.68
CA ASN A 331 -34.99 -1.54 35.78
C ASN A 331 -34.22 -1.60 34.45
N ASP A 332 -34.50 -2.60 33.61
CA ASP A 332 -33.84 -2.77 32.31
C ASP A 332 -34.10 -1.63 31.32
N ASN A 333 -35.08 -0.78 31.58
CA ASN A 333 -35.39 0.42 30.80
C ASN A 333 -34.73 1.69 31.36
N GLY A 334 -33.95 1.57 32.44
CA GLY A 334 -33.28 2.69 33.11
C GLY A 334 -34.13 3.47 34.10
N ASP A 335 -35.34 2.99 34.45
CA ASP A 335 -36.20 3.66 35.42
C ASP A 335 -35.68 3.45 36.85
N ILE A 336 -35.48 4.54 37.60
CA ILE A 336 -35.01 4.50 38.99
C ILE A 336 -36.21 4.62 39.94
N ARG A 337 -36.47 3.61 40.78
CA ARG A 337 -37.51 3.65 41.83
C ARG A 337 -36.89 3.64 43.22
N ILE A 338 -37.37 4.51 44.10
CA ILE A 338 -36.90 4.62 45.48
C ILE A 338 -38.09 4.37 46.42
N VAL A 339 -37.97 3.38 47.30
CA VAL A 339 -39.07 2.99 48.19
C VAL A 339 -39.31 4.02 49.30
N GLY A 340 -40.58 4.36 49.52
CA GLY A 340 -41.02 5.41 50.43
C GLY A 340 -41.22 6.78 49.77
N THR A 341 -41.00 6.88 48.46
CA THR A 341 -41.25 8.09 47.66
C THR A 341 -42.70 8.10 47.21
N ASP A 342 -43.45 9.18 47.47
CA ASP A 342 -44.81 9.33 46.94
C ASP A 342 -44.78 9.45 45.41
N ASP A 343 -45.81 8.98 44.73
CA ASP A 343 -45.92 8.92 43.27
C ASP A 343 -45.58 10.26 42.58
N VAL A 344 -45.90 11.40 43.21
CA VAL A 344 -45.59 12.75 42.71
C VAL A 344 -44.08 13.06 42.73
N LEU A 345 -43.35 12.55 43.72
CA LEU A 345 -41.88 12.68 43.80
C LEU A 345 -41.18 11.66 42.90
N GLN A 346 -41.78 10.48 42.70
CA GLN A 346 -41.27 9.43 41.81
C GLN A 346 -41.39 9.84 40.33
N ASP A 347 -42.46 10.54 39.96
CA ASP A 347 -42.64 11.14 38.63
C ASP A 347 -41.66 12.31 38.36
N ARG A 348 -41.25 13.04 39.41
CA ARG A 348 -40.20 14.07 39.29
C ARG A 348 -38.81 13.47 39.07
N LEU A 349 -38.53 12.27 39.58
CA LEU A 349 -37.28 11.54 39.33
C LEU A 349 -37.15 11.11 37.86
N ASN A 350 -38.23 10.66 37.24
CA ASN A 350 -38.28 10.35 35.79
C ASN A 350 -38.11 11.60 34.90
N ALA A 351 -38.38 12.79 35.41
CA ALA A 351 -38.14 14.04 34.70
C ALA A 351 -36.66 14.50 34.73
N ILE A 352 -35.82 13.95 35.61
CA ILE A 352 -34.40 14.34 35.76
C ILE A 352 -33.52 13.65 34.70
N CYS A 353 -33.87 12.44 34.26
CA CYS A 353 -33.22 11.77 33.14
C CYS A 353 -34.28 11.18 32.19
N SER A 354 -34.81 12.02 31.28
CA SER A 354 -35.89 11.59 30.39
C SER A 354 -35.41 10.52 29.39
N THR A 355 -36.32 9.61 29.00
CA THR A 355 -36.12 8.66 27.89
C THR A 355 -35.81 9.33 26.54
N THR A 356 -36.07 10.64 26.42
CA THR A 356 -35.71 11.44 25.24
C THR A 356 -34.24 11.90 25.29
N PHE A 357 -33.66 11.99 26.48
CA PHE A 357 -32.24 12.31 26.70
C PHE A 357 -31.35 11.08 26.48
N SER A 358 -31.73 9.91 27.02
CA SER A 358 -30.97 8.66 26.84
C SER A 358 -30.90 8.20 25.38
N ARG A 359 -31.96 8.41 24.58
CA ARG A 359 -31.97 8.11 23.14
C ARG A 359 -31.08 9.01 22.27
N ARG A 360 -30.57 10.12 22.80
CA ARG A 360 -29.67 11.04 22.08
C ARG A 360 -28.19 10.67 22.23
N ILE A 361 -27.87 9.74 23.12
CA ILE A 361 -26.51 9.27 23.37
C ILE A 361 -26.40 7.91 22.70
N VAL A 362 -25.80 7.89 21.50
CA VAL A 362 -25.59 6.70 20.66
C VAL A 362 -24.09 6.62 20.40
N GLY A 363 -23.49 5.43 20.54
CA GLY A 363 -22.04 5.25 20.38
C GLY A 363 -21.25 5.37 21.69
N PHE A 364 -21.90 5.42 22.86
CA PHE A 364 -21.22 5.58 24.15
C PHE A 364 -21.78 4.66 25.25
N GLN A 365 -20.89 3.88 25.88
CA GLN A 365 -21.19 3.03 27.03
C GLN A 365 -21.36 3.83 28.33
N PHE A 366 -20.62 4.93 28.48
CA PHE A 366 -20.60 5.70 29.71
C PHE A 366 -20.37 7.18 29.45
N VAL A 367 -21.20 8.06 30.00
CA VAL A 367 -21.03 9.52 29.84
C VAL A 367 -21.32 10.21 31.16
N ILE A 368 -20.38 11.03 31.63
CA ILE A 368 -20.55 11.92 32.78
C ILE A 368 -20.83 13.32 32.26
N PHE A 369 -21.95 13.92 32.68
CA PHE A 369 -22.30 15.30 32.37
C PHE A 369 -22.06 16.23 33.56
N THR A 370 -21.88 17.52 33.28
CA THR A 370 -22.02 18.56 34.31
C THR A 370 -23.49 18.68 34.74
N SER A 371 -23.74 19.42 35.82
CA SER A 371 -25.09 19.65 36.37
C SER A 371 -26.07 20.30 35.37
N ASP A 372 -25.57 20.89 34.28
CA ASP A 372 -26.41 21.48 33.22
C ASP A 372 -27.03 20.45 32.25
N MET A 373 -26.59 19.18 32.32
CA MET A 373 -26.99 18.08 31.44
C MET A 373 -26.76 18.36 29.94
N LYS A 374 -25.87 19.29 29.61
CA LYS A 374 -25.54 19.72 28.24
C LYS A 374 -24.06 19.62 27.95
N THR A 375 -23.22 19.74 28.97
CA THR A 375 -21.77 19.71 28.87
C THR A 375 -21.27 18.37 29.40
N ALA A 376 -20.57 17.58 28.58
CA ALA A 376 -19.91 16.36 29.03
C ALA A 376 -18.61 16.69 29.81
N LEU A 377 -18.27 15.87 30.80
CA LEU A 377 -17.04 15.93 31.59
C LEU A 377 -16.10 14.75 31.30
N LEU A 378 -16.66 13.62 30.88
CA LEU A 378 -15.95 12.40 30.52
C LEU A 378 -16.92 11.52 29.71
N ALA A 379 -16.46 10.87 28.66
CA ALA A 379 -17.23 9.80 28.03
C ALA A 379 -16.34 8.58 27.73
N ILE A 380 -16.95 7.41 27.68
CA ILE A 380 -16.40 6.17 27.16
C ILE A 380 -17.34 5.75 26.04
N ASP A 381 -16.78 5.62 24.85
CA ASP A 381 -17.54 5.19 23.66
C ASP A 381 -17.93 3.69 23.75
N ASP A 382 -18.57 3.17 22.71
CA ASP A 382 -19.00 1.78 22.64
C ASP A 382 -17.86 0.75 22.42
N ASP A 383 -16.63 1.21 22.15
CA ASP A 383 -15.45 0.34 21.97
C ASP A 383 -14.43 0.45 23.12
N GLY A 384 -14.67 1.35 24.09
CA GLY A 384 -13.87 1.52 25.30
C GLY A 384 -12.89 2.71 25.23
N GLY A 385 -12.94 3.51 24.16
CA GLY A 385 -12.18 4.75 24.00
C GLY A 385 -12.61 5.85 24.97
N VAL A 386 -11.62 6.58 25.53
CA VAL A 386 -11.85 7.59 26.57
C VAL A 386 -11.89 9.00 25.96
N HIS A 387 -13.04 9.66 26.05
CA HIS A 387 -13.26 11.03 25.58
C HIS A 387 -13.18 12.05 26.72
N ILE A 388 -12.33 13.08 26.59
CA ILE A 388 -12.14 14.16 27.56
C ILE A 388 -12.58 15.50 26.94
N PRO A 389 -13.77 16.01 27.27
CA PRO A 389 -14.29 17.26 26.71
C PRO A 389 -13.37 18.46 26.97
N GLY A 390 -13.05 19.21 25.90
CA GLY A 390 -12.10 20.32 25.92
C GLY A 390 -10.70 19.97 25.38
N VAL A 391 -10.47 18.70 25.04
CA VAL A 391 -9.28 18.23 24.30
C VAL A 391 -9.69 18.02 22.84
N ASP A 392 -9.25 18.91 21.95
CA ASP A 392 -9.58 18.84 20.52
C ASP A 392 -8.43 18.24 19.68
N GLY A 393 -8.79 17.48 18.64
CA GLY A 393 -7.89 17.04 17.58
C GLY A 393 -6.97 15.86 17.96
N PRO A 394 -5.73 15.82 17.45
CA PRO A 394 -4.84 14.64 17.54
C PRO A 394 -4.55 14.13 18.96
N LEU A 395 -4.78 14.96 19.98
CA LEU A 395 -4.56 14.62 21.38
C LEU A 395 -5.69 13.74 21.95
N GLN A 396 -6.92 13.89 21.43
CA GLN A 396 -8.08 13.06 21.79
C GLN A 396 -8.01 11.68 21.12
N ASP A 397 -7.49 11.61 19.89
CA ASP A 397 -7.29 10.36 19.11
C ASP A 397 -6.13 9.47 19.63
N ASN A 398 -5.30 9.97 20.54
CA ASN A 398 -4.15 9.25 21.10
C ASN A 398 -4.45 8.57 22.44
N LEU A 399 -5.67 8.71 22.97
CA LEU A 399 -6.12 8.10 24.21
C LEU A 399 -6.94 6.83 23.91
N GLY A 400 -6.28 5.73 23.52
CA GLY A 400 -6.97 4.44 23.39
C GLY A 400 -6.23 3.32 22.66
N GLU A 401 -5.68 3.58 21.47
CA GLU A 401 -4.93 2.58 20.70
C GLU A 401 -3.68 3.21 20.06
N SER A 402 -2.49 2.91 20.59
CA SER A 402 -1.28 3.19 19.82
C SER A 402 -1.21 2.19 18.67
N LEU A 403 -1.47 2.65 17.44
CA LEU A 403 -1.33 1.82 16.25
C LEU A 403 0.06 1.15 16.19
N ALA A 404 1.11 1.84 16.65
CA ALA A 404 2.45 1.29 16.82
C ALA A 404 2.64 0.74 18.24
N THR A 405 3.04 -0.52 18.36
CA THR A 405 3.34 -1.21 19.62
C THR A 405 4.62 -2.01 19.51
N ILE A 406 5.10 -2.55 20.63
CA ILE A 406 6.18 -3.53 20.65
C ILE A 406 5.55 -4.89 20.96
N LYS A 407 5.84 -5.88 20.13
CA LYS A 407 5.46 -7.28 20.35
C LYS A 407 6.69 -8.16 20.27
N THR A 408 6.58 -9.39 20.76
CA THR A 408 7.68 -10.36 20.69
C THR A 408 7.55 -11.21 19.43
N GLU A 409 8.61 -11.29 18.63
CA GLU A 409 8.76 -12.24 17.53
C GLU A 409 9.97 -13.12 17.79
N SER A 410 9.79 -14.45 17.83
CA SER A 410 10.88 -15.41 18.11
C SER A 410 11.72 -15.08 19.36
N GLY A 411 11.09 -14.53 20.40
CA GLY A 411 11.75 -14.15 21.66
C GLY A 411 12.47 -12.78 21.63
N VAL A 412 12.36 -12.03 20.54
CA VAL A 412 12.99 -10.71 20.37
C VAL A 412 11.91 -9.62 20.24
N PRO A 413 12.07 -8.45 20.91
CA PRO A 413 11.18 -7.31 20.72
C PRO A 413 11.19 -6.82 19.26
N ALA A 414 10.01 -6.66 18.68
CA ALA A 414 9.78 -6.26 17.30
C ALA A 414 8.71 -5.16 17.25
N ALA A 415 8.78 -4.30 16.23
CA ALA A 415 7.79 -3.26 16.02
C ALA A 415 6.54 -3.89 15.39
N ALA A 416 5.39 -3.58 15.98
CA ALA A 416 4.10 -4.04 15.52
C ALA A 416 3.21 -2.85 15.16
N TRP A 417 2.46 -2.99 14.08
CA TRP A 417 1.41 -2.04 13.70
C TRP A 417 0.06 -2.74 13.66
N ARG A 418 -0.95 -2.16 14.33
CA ARG A 418 -2.28 -2.78 14.51
C ARG A 418 -2.17 -4.23 14.98
N GLY A 419 -1.20 -4.48 15.87
CA GLY A 419 -0.92 -5.81 16.42
C GLY A 419 -0.21 -6.79 15.49
N LYS A 420 0.07 -6.48 14.23
CA LYS A 420 0.88 -7.32 13.32
C LYS A 420 2.35 -6.91 13.39
N ILE A 421 3.29 -7.86 13.40
CA ILE A 421 4.72 -7.53 13.30
C ILE A 421 5.02 -6.97 11.91
N VAL A 422 5.68 -5.82 11.88
CA VAL A 422 5.98 -5.08 10.65
C VAL A 422 7.47 -4.76 10.51
N TRP A 423 8.24 -4.95 11.57
CA TRP A 423 9.70 -4.84 11.53
C TRP A 423 10.33 -5.59 12.71
N SER A 424 11.30 -6.46 12.42
CA SER A 424 11.95 -7.31 13.42
C SER A 424 13.43 -7.60 13.14
N GLU A 425 14.07 -6.83 12.25
CA GLU A 425 15.49 -7.05 11.90
C GLU A 425 16.44 -6.86 13.10
N ARG A 426 16.02 -6.10 14.11
CA ARG A 426 16.75 -5.91 15.38
C ARG A 426 15.78 -5.84 16.56
N PRO A 427 16.27 -6.06 17.80
CA PRO A 427 15.47 -5.78 18.98
C PRO A 427 14.99 -4.32 19.03
N VAL A 428 13.68 -4.12 18.99
CA VAL A 428 13.01 -2.82 19.08
C VAL A 428 12.89 -2.38 20.54
N LEU A 429 13.26 -1.13 20.80
CA LEU A 429 13.30 -0.53 22.14
C LEU A 429 12.09 0.38 22.39
N THR A 430 11.68 1.14 21.38
CA THR A 430 10.50 2.02 21.43
C THR A 430 9.76 1.95 20.10
N ALA A 431 8.44 2.12 20.09
CA ALA A 431 7.64 2.30 18.89
C ALA A 431 6.48 3.25 19.22
N GLN A 432 6.31 4.31 18.44
CA GLN A 432 5.31 5.34 18.66
C GLN A 432 4.71 5.81 17.33
N LYS A 433 3.38 5.89 17.27
CA LYS A 433 2.64 6.41 16.13
C LYS A 433 3.10 7.84 15.82
N LEU A 434 3.37 8.13 14.55
CA LEU A 434 3.63 9.49 14.04
C LEU A 434 2.39 10.04 13.32
N THR A 435 1.82 9.24 12.44
CA THR A 435 0.63 9.58 11.64
C THR A 435 -0.33 8.38 11.62
N SER A 436 -1.41 8.46 10.84
CA SER A 436 -2.30 7.30 10.62
C SER A 436 -1.68 6.19 9.77
N THR A 437 -0.52 6.42 9.15
CA THR A 437 0.16 5.48 8.22
C THR A 437 1.66 5.39 8.47
N GLY A 438 2.18 5.89 9.57
CA GLY A 438 3.60 5.78 9.89
C GLY A 438 3.92 5.97 11.36
N PHE A 439 5.10 5.49 11.74
CA PHE A 439 5.56 5.48 13.12
C PHE A 439 7.06 5.70 13.22
N ILE A 440 7.49 6.16 14.40
CA ILE A 440 8.88 6.30 14.79
C ILE A 440 9.22 5.18 15.77
N PHE A 441 10.42 4.65 15.66
CA PHE A 441 10.85 3.58 16.54
C PHE A 441 12.37 3.63 16.74
N SER A 442 12.82 3.09 17.86
CA SER A 442 14.23 2.87 18.14
C SER A 442 14.52 1.39 18.32
N TYR A 443 15.73 0.99 18.00
CA TYR A 443 16.15 -0.40 17.98
C TYR A 443 17.64 -0.51 18.29
N VAL A 444 18.09 -1.69 18.73
CA VAL A 444 19.51 -1.92 19.04
C VAL A 444 20.33 -1.76 17.75
N PRO A 445 21.30 -0.82 17.71
CA PRO A 445 22.15 -0.62 16.55
C PRO A 445 22.99 -1.87 16.22
N GLY A 446 23.25 -2.09 14.93
CA GLY A 446 24.18 -3.12 14.49
C GLY A 446 24.07 -3.47 13.02
N GLY A 447 25.12 -4.07 12.47
CA GLY A 447 25.20 -4.39 11.03
C GLY A 447 25.06 -3.13 10.18
N GLU A 448 24.14 -3.15 9.22
CA GLU A 448 23.84 -2.01 8.34
C GLU A 448 23.05 -0.90 9.08
N ALA A 449 22.31 -1.23 10.14
CA ALA A 449 21.44 -0.32 10.86
C ALA A 449 22.19 0.39 12.02
N LYS A 450 23.02 1.38 11.69
CA LYS A 450 23.93 2.04 12.64
C LYS A 450 23.31 3.10 13.55
N ALA A 451 22.22 3.76 13.13
CA ALA A 451 21.64 4.91 13.85
C ALA A 451 20.77 4.53 15.06
N GLY A 452 20.34 3.27 15.16
CA GLY A 452 19.49 2.78 16.27
C GLY A 452 18.08 3.37 16.33
N ASN A 453 17.65 4.07 15.28
CA ASN A 453 16.35 4.69 15.17
C ASN A 453 15.95 4.91 13.71
N GLY A 454 14.66 5.06 13.48
CA GLY A 454 14.10 5.28 12.15
C GLY A 454 12.64 5.68 12.20
N VAL A 455 12.14 6.16 11.07
CA VAL A 455 10.70 6.32 10.82
C VAL A 455 10.29 5.32 9.74
N LYS A 456 9.10 4.74 9.85
CA LYS A 456 8.61 3.76 8.90
C LYS A 456 7.20 4.12 8.45
N TYR A 457 7.01 4.14 7.14
CA TYR A 457 5.69 4.17 6.51
C TYR A 457 5.11 2.76 6.56
N GLU A 458 3.87 2.61 6.99
CA GLU A 458 3.22 1.33 7.18
C GLU A 458 2.13 1.17 6.13
N PRO A 459 2.58 0.93 4.89
CA PRO A 459 2.71 -0.44 4.36
C PRO A 459 4.14 -0.88 3.99
N SER A 460 5.11 0.05 3.91
CA SER A 460 6.49 -0.20 3.44
C SER A 460 7.19 -1.32 4.23
N ILE A 461 8.22 -1.94 3.65
CA ILE A 461 9.07 -2.91 4.35
C ILE A 461 10.22 -2.21 5.09
N ARG A 462 10.71 -1.09 4.56
CA ARG A 462 11.97 -0.45 4.97
C ARG A 462 11.73 0.83 5.78
N GLU A 463 12.52 0.99 6.84
CA GLU A 463 12.61 2.24 7.58
C GLU A 463 13.45 3.29 6.86
N MET A 464 13.08 4.55 7.04
CA MET A 464 13.84 5.73 6.60
C MET A 464 14.61 6.33 7.79
N PRO A 465 15.78 6.93 7.55
CA PRO A 465 16.51 7.61 8.60
C PRO A 465 15.79 8.89 9.06
N ILE A 466 15.94 9.22 10.34
CA ILE A 466 15.31 10.39 10.96
C ILE A 466 16.00 11.70 10.53
N ASP A 467 17.30 11.64 10.26
CA ASP A 467 18.14 12.82 9.97
C ASP A 467 17.83 13.54 8.64
N ALA A 468 17.05 12.91 7.76
CA ALA A 468 16.58 13.49 6.52
C ALA A 468 15.23 14.18 6.72
N ASN A 469 15.18 15.51 6.66
CA ASN A 469 13.93 16.28 6.81
C ASN A 469 13.03 16.22 5.56
N GLU A 470 13.57 15.77 4.43
CA GLU A 470 12.90 15.77 3.14
C GLU A 470 13.25 14.52 2.32
N ALA A 471 12.26 14.05 1.56
CA ALA A 471 12.37 12.97 0.60
C ALA A 471 12.33 13.54 -0.82
N HIS A 472 13.35 13.21 -1.61
CA HIS A 472 13.44 13.59 -3.01
C HIS A 472 12.92 12.45 -3.89
N GLY A 473 11.86 12.73 -4.63
CA GLY A 473 11.41 11.86 -5.71
C GLY A 473 12.38 11.93 -6.88
N GLY A 474 12.67 10.79 -7.50
CA GLY A 474 13.21 10.77 -8.86
C GLY A 474 12.54 9.67 -9.65
N GLY A 475 12.57 9.71 -10.98
CA GLY A 475 11.95 8.68 -11.80
C GLY A 475 12.77 8.30 -13.03
N SER A 476 12.40 7.17 -13.64
CA SER A 476 13.01 6.69 -14.89
C SER A 476 11.92 6.25 -15.86
N GLY A 477 11.89 6.87 -17.04
CA GLY A 477 10.94 6.53 -18.11
C GLY A 477 11.62 6.31 -19.45
N GLY A 478 10.85 5.95 -20.47
CA GLY A 478 11.35 5.66 -21.80
C GLY A 478 11.35 4.16 -22.13
N GLN A 479 12.42 3.68 -22.76
CA GLN A 479 12.59 2.37 -23.39
C GLN A 479 13.59 1.46 -22.64
N SER A 480 14.04 0.40 -23.32
CA SER A 480 14.87 -0.70 -22.82
C SER A 480 16.21 -0.27 -22.22
N LEU A 481 16.67 0.95 -22.50
CA LEU A 481 17.89 1.48 -21.90
C LEU A 481 17.71 1.92 -20.45
N ASN A 482 16.49 2.15 -20.00
CA ASN A 482 16.13 2.27 -18.58
C ASN A 482 15.58 0.97 -17.99
N THR A 483 15.62 -0.16 -18.72
CA THR A 483 15.36 -1.50 -18.17
C THR A 483 16.68 -2.22 -17.89
N PRO A 484 16.71 -3.21 -16.97
CA PRO A 484 17.97 -3.84 -16.60
C PRO A 484 18.39 -4.89 -17.64
N LYS A 485 19.68 -5.24 -17.64
CA LYS A 485 20.20 -6.41 -18.34
C LYS A 485 20.15 -7.63 -17.42
N ASP A 486 19.77 -8.77 -17.99
CA ASP A 486 19.76 -10.07 -17.31
C ASP A 486 20.89 -10.97 -17.83
N GLY A 487 21.48 -11.76 -16.94
CA GLY A 487 22.56 -12.72 -17.24
C GLY A 487 23.19 -13.28 -15.96
N ALA A 488 23.67 -14.52 -15.99
CA ALA A 488 24.21 -15.15 -14.77
C ALA A 488 25.45 -14.41 -14.22
N GLY A 489 25.41 -14.00 -12.95
CA GLY A 489 26.55 -13.41 -12.23
C GLY A 489 27.05 -12.07 -12.79
N ILE A 490 26.17 -11.28 -13.42
CA ILE A 490 26.55 -10.01 -14.06
C ILE A 490 26.39 -8.78 -13.16
N ASN A 491 25.89 -8.94 -11.93
CA ASN A 491 25.72 -7.81 -11.01
C ASN A 491 27.09 -7.23 -10.62
N ILE A 492 27.29 -5.94 -10.89
CA ILE A 492 28.51 -5.20 -10.58
C ILE A 492 28.27 -4.25 -9.40
N VAL A 493 27.14 -3.56 -9.40
CA VAL A 493 26.77 -2.59 -8.38
C VAL A 493 25.42 -2.98 -7.78
N ASN A 494 25.40 -3.09 -6.46
CA ASN A 494 24.21 -3.38 -5.69
C ASN A 494 24.02 -2.34 -4.58
N ARG A 495 23.04 -2.57 -3.70
CA ARG A 495 22.79 -1.68 -2.55
C ARG A 495 24.07 -1.50 -1.74
N ASP A 496 24.37 -0.25 -1.38
CA ASP A 496 25.45 0.05 -0.45
C ASP A 496 24.88 0.10 0.97
N PRO A 497 25.34 -0.78 1.89
CA PRO A 497 24.91 -0.76 3.29
C PRO A 497 25.08 0.60 4.00
N ALA A 498 25.98 1.45 3.53
CA ALA A 498 26.18 2.80 4.07
C ALA A 498 24.96 3.73 3.81
N PHE A 499 24.13 3.41 2.82
CA PHE A 499 22.99 4.20 2.39
C PHE A 499 21.64 3.52 2.65
N ARG A 500 21.60 2.58 3.58
CA ARG A 500 20.37 1.92 4.03
C ARG A 500 19.26 2.94 4.32
N GLY A 501 18.07 2.71 3.77
CA GLY A 501 16.91 3.57 3.94
C GLY A 501 16.96 4.88 3.14
N ARG A 502 17.98 5.09 2.30
CA ARG A 502 18.18 6.34 1.53
C ARG A 502 17.92 6.22 0.04
N ALA A 503 17.90 5.02 -0.52
CA ALA A 503 17.65 4.78 -1.93
C ALA A 503 16.54 3.74 -2.06
N LEU A 504 15.29 4.21 -2.12
CA LEU A 504 14.10 3.37 -2.02
C LEU A 504 13.33 3.29 -3.34
N ALA A 505 12.69 2.16 -3.60
CA ALA A 505 11.73 2.00 -4.69
C ALA A 505 10.59 1.05 -4.26
N GLY A 506 9.42 1.19 -4.91
CA GLY A 506 8.32 0.23 -4.78
C GLY A 506 8.68 -1.14 -5.38
N ALA A 507 7.69 -2.03 -5.48
CA ALA A 507 7.88 -3.38 -6.04
C ALA A 507 9.05 -4.13 -5.37
N ASN A 508 9.07 -4.11 -4.04
CA ASN A 508 10.12 -4.68 -3.19
C ASN A 508 11.53 -4.15 -3.51
N GLY A 509 11.66 -2.84 -3.77
CA GLY A 509 12.95 -2.22 -4.05
C GLY A 509 13.49 -2.53 -5.45
N LYS A 510 12.62 -2.82 -6.43
CA LYS A 510 13.04 -3.07 -7.82
C LYS A 510 13.26 -1.74 -8.56
N PRO A 511 14.49 -1.39 -8.96
CA PRO A 511 14.79 -0.06 -9.48
C PRO A 511 14.14 0.29 -10.83
N GLU A 512 13.78 -0.69 -11.67
CA GLU A 512 13.17 -0.46 -13.00
C GLU A 512 11.72 -0.94 -13.12
N GLY A 513 11.09 -1.36 -12.02
CA GLY A 513 9.64 -1.65 -11.99
C GLY A 513 9.19 -2.79 -12.92
N GLY A 514 7.93 -2.73 -13.37
CA GLY A 514 7.22 -3.81 -14.09
C GLY A 514 7.15 -3.67 -15.62
N GLY A 515 7.69 -2.59 -16.20
CA GLY A 515 7.58 -2.32 -17.63
C GLY A 515 6.13 -2.09 -18.08
N MET A 516 5.62 -2.99 -18.92
CA MET A 516 4.22 -2.98 -19.40
C MET A 516 3.22 -3.62 -18.42
N THR A 517 3.68 -4.04 -17.23
CA THR A 517 2.81 -4.58 -16.18
C THR A 517 2.25 -3.42 -15.36
N PRO A 518 0.92 -3.31 -15.19
CA PRO A 518 0.33 -2.33 -14.29
C PRO A 518 0.84 -2.48 -12.85
N VAL A 519 1.01 -1.37 -12.15
CA VAL A 519 1.40 -1.37 -10.73
C VAL A 519 0.29 -2.02 -9.89
N SER A 520 0.65 -3.05 -9.14
CA SER A 520 -0.26 -3.72 -8.20
C SER A 520 -0.30 -3.05 -6.81
N GLU A 521 -1.28 -3.39 -5.98
CA GLU A 521 -1.30 -2.98 -4.57
C GLU A 521 -0.08 -3.50 -3.79
N GLU A 522 0.45 -4.67 -4.16
CA GLU A 522 1.67 -5.22 -3.58
C GLU A 522 2.88 -4.34 -3.94
N ASP A 523 2.99 -3.89 -5.20
CA ASP A 523 4.07 -3.01 -5.62
C ASP A 523 4.07 -1.67 -4.87
N GLN A 524 2.89 -1.16 -4.54
CA GLN A 524 2.72 0.07 -3.76
C GLN A 524 2.94 -0.15 -2.26
N SER A 525 2.77 -1.35 -1.74
CA SER A 525 2.97 -1.62 -0.32
C SER A 525 4.40 -2.06 0.01
N THR A 526 5.19 -2.49 -0.97
CA THR A 526 6.52 -3.09 -0.72
C THR A 526 7.70 -2.12 -0.90
N LEU A 527 7.55 -0.84 -0.54
CA LEU A 527 8.67 0.12 -0.62
C LEU A 527 9.88 -0.40 0.19
N ASN A 528 11.04 -0.54 -0.46
CA ASN A 528 12.26 -1.15 0.12
C ASN A 528 13.54 -0.54 -0.47
N ASP A 529 14.71 -0.86 0.10
CA ASP A 529 16.01 -0.50 -0.46
C ASP A 529 16.15 -1.05 -1.88
N MET A 530 16.56 -0.17 -2.80
CA MET A 530 16.85 -0.55 -4.17
C MET A 530 17.94 -1.60 -4.22
N SER A 531 17.66 -2.74 -4.85
CA SER A 531 18.62 -3.85 -4.97
C SER A 531 18.42 -4.64 -6.25
N TYR A 532 19.48 -5.32 -6.68
CA TYR A 532 19.42 -6.26 -7.78
C TYR A 532 19.68 -7.69 -7.29
N PRO A 533 19.03 -8.70 -7.88
CA PRO A 533 19.53 -10.06 -7.77
C PRO A 533 20.85 -10.22 -8.54
N ASP A 534 21.67 -11.21 -8.17
CA ASP A 534 23.02 -11.44 -8.72
C ASP A 534 23.06 -11.60 -10.26
N TRP A 535 21.93 -11.96 -10.87
CA TRP A 535 21.78 -12.16 -12.31
C TRP A 535 21.34 -10.92 -13.08
N ARG A 536 21.33 -9.73 -12.45
CA ARG A 536 20.76 -8.51 -13.04
C ARG A 536 21.61 -7.27 -12.79
N GLN A 537 21.67 -6.39 -13.79
CA GLN A 537 22.28 -5.06 -13.66
C GLN A 537 21.51 -4.01 -14.47
N GLY A 538 21.02 -2.97 -13.79
CA GLY A 538 20.49 -1.76 -14.40
C GLY A 538 21.36 -0.53 -14.16
N ASN A 539 20.90 0.63 -14.63
CA ASN A 539 21.57 1.94 -14.50
C ASN A 539 21.05 2.77 -13.32
N VAL A 540 19.83 2.50 -12.84
CA VAL A 540 19.16 3.31 -11.81
C VAL A 540 19.88 3.22 -10.46
N LEU A 541 20.15 2.02 -9.95
CA LEU A 541 20.85 1.87 -8.66
C LEU A 541 22.29 2.42 -8.68
N PRO A 542 23.13 2.16 -9.71
CA PRO A 542 24.42 2.85 -9.85
C PRO A 542 24.31 4.36 -9.83
N MET A 543 23.30 4.94 -10.49
CA MET A 543 23.06 6.38 -10.50
C MET A 543 22.81 6.90 -9.07
N TYR A 544 21.88 6.29 -8.33
CA TYR A 544 21.60 6.73 -6.95
C TYR A 544 22.78 6.53 -6.01
N ASN A 545 23.52 5.42 -6.12
CA ASN A 545 24.73 5.20 -5.33
C ASN A 545 25.79 6.27 -5.64
N ALA A 546 26.01 6.60 -6.91
CA ALA A 546 26.95 7.64 -7.32
C ALA A 546 26.51 9.02 -6.81
N LEU A 547 25.21 9.34 -6.88
CA LEU A 547 24.64 10.56 -6.30
C LEU A 547 24.90 10.64 -4.80
N LEU A 548 24.59 9.58 -4.05
CA LEU A 548 24.77 9.53 -2.59
C LEU A 548 26.24 9.64 -2.18
N HIS A 549 27.16 9.02 -2.93
CA HIS A 549 28.59 9.20 -2.72
C HIS A 549 29.11 10.60 -3.07
N ALA A 550 28.46 11.30 -3.99
CA ALA A 550 28.74 12.72 -4.26
C ALA A 550 28.22 13.63 -3.12
N ASN A 551 27.52 13.07 -2.13
CA ASN A 551 26.99 13.74 -0.96
C ASN A 551 26.03 14.89 -1.33
N PRO A 552 24.79 14.59 -1.77
CA PRO A 552 23.83 15.59 -2.19
C PRO A 552 23.19 16.33 -1.01
N GLY A 553 23.57 15.98 0.23
CA GLY A 553 22.92 16.38 1.47
C GLY A 553 22.21 15.20 2.14
N ASN A 554 21.65 15.45 3.33
CA ASN A 554 20.91 14.45 4.11
C ASN A 554 19.50 14.24 3.52
N HIS A 555 19.44 13.53 2.41
CA HIS A 555 18.18 13.24 1.71
C HIS A 555 17.88 11.74 1.73
N VAL A 556 16.59 11.43 1.61
CA VAL A 556 16.09 10.10 1.21
C VAL A 556 15.59 10.22 -0.21
N PHE A 557 15.98 9.29 -1.08
CA PHE A 557 15.47 9.19 -2.43
C PHE A 557 14.39 8.11 -2.52
N ILE A 558 13.26 8.45 -3.14
CA ILE A 558 12.21 7.49 -3.48
C ILE A 558 12.04 7.50 -5.00
N HIS A 559 12.37 6.38 -5.64
CA HIS A 559 12.38 6.23 -7.08
C HIS A 559 11.04 5.75 -7.63
N ALA A 560 10.60 6.37 -8.73
CA ALA A 560 9.44 5.97 -9.51
C ALA A 560 9.86 5.35 -10.86
N PRO A 561 9.82 4.02 -10.99
CA PRO A 561 10.17 3.35 -12.25
C PRO A 561 8.98 3.17 -13.19
N PHE A 562 9.12 3.60 -14.44
CA PHE A 562 8.05 3.50 -15.43
C PHE A 562 8.55 3.45 -16.89
N ALA A 563 9.78 2.98 -17.10
CA ALA A 563 10.29 2.69 -18.44
C ALA A 563 9.72 1.36 -18.98
N ALA A 564 9.49 1.27 -20.29
CA ALA A 564 8.96 0.09 -20.96
C ALA A 564 9.76 -0.25 -22.24
N GLY A 565 10.36 -1.43 -22.25
CA GLY A 565 11.25 -1.88 -23.35
C GLY A 565 10.58 -1.89 -24.73
N GLY A 566 11.30 -1.40 -25.74
CA GLY A 566 10.89 -1.39 -27.16
C GLY A 566 9.72 -0.48 -27.52
N ARG A 567 9.16 0.29 -26.58
CA ARG A 567 7.92 1.06 -26.77
C ARG A 567 8.13 2.44 -27.34
N SER A 568 7.42 2.79 -28.41
CA SER A 568 7.38 4.15 -28.97
C SER A 568 6.68 5.16 -28.06
N PHE A 569 6.75 6.45 -28.40
CA PHE A 569 5.99 7.49 -27.70
C PHE A 569 4.48 7.21 -27.62
N ALA A 570 3.90 6.62 -28.68
CA ALA A 570 2.48 6.26 -28.70
C ALA A 570 2.11 5.23 -27.61
N GLU A 571 3.08 4.45 -27.14
CA GLU A 571 2.90 3.37 -26.18
C GLU A 571 3.31 3.76 -24.75
N ILE A 572 4.00 4.89 -24.55
CA ILE A 572 4.41 5.38 -23.22
C ILE A 572 3.72 6.68 -22.78
N SER A 573 2.94 7.31 -23.66
CA SER A 573 2.29 8.60 -23.39
C SER A 573 1.02 8.46 -22.53
N LYS A 574 0.43 9.61 -22.15
CA LYS A 574 -0.78 9.66 -21.32
C LYS A 574 -1.88 8.73 -21.83
N GLY A 575 -2.44 7.95 -20.91
CA GLY A 575 -3.44 6.91 -21.22
C GLY A 575 -2.86 5.51 -21.43
N THR A 576 -1.54 5.32 -21.36
CA THR A 576 -0.91 4.00 -21.42
C THR A 576 -0.44 3.49 -20.05
N ILE A 577 -0.17 2.19 -19.96
CA ILE A 577 0.28 1.54 -18.72
C ILE A 577 1.57 2.17 -18.17
N PRO A 578 2.64 2.38 -18.97
CA PRO A 578 3.86 3.02 -18.47
C PRO A 578 3.60 4.41 -17.90
N TYR A 579 2.75 5.23 -18.53
CA TYR A 579 2.42 6.54 -18.00
C TYR A 579 1.70 6.45 -16.65
N GLN A 580 0.72 5.55 -16.53
CA GLN A 580 -0.02 5.33 -15.28
C GLN A 580 0.90 4.80 -14.17
N ASN A 581 1.80 3.87 -14.49
CA ASN A 581 2.81 3.37 -13.55
C ASN A 581 3.66 4.51 -12.96
N GLY A 582 4.00 5.51 -13.78
CA GLY A 582 4.70 6.71 -13.32
C GLY A 582 3.88 7.49 -12.28
N LEU A 583 2.58 7.70 -12.54
CA LEU A 583 1.68 8.36 -11.59
C LEU A 583 1.57 7.59 -10.27
N ASP A 584 1.38 6.27 -10.35
CA ASP A 584 1.17 5.41 -9.19
C ASP A 584 2.41 5.39 -8.28
N PHE A 585 3.62 5.28 -8.86
CA PHE A 585 4.85 5.30 -8.07
C PHE A 585 5.22 6.69 -7.53
N VAL A 586 4.87 7.78 -8.22
CA VAL A 586 5.01 9.13 -7.66
C VAL A 586 4.06 9.34 -6.50
N GLN A 587 2.82 8.84 -6.61
CA GLN A 587 1.84 8.85 -5.52
C GLN A 587 2.33 8.02 -4.33
N LEU A 588 2.92 6.84 -4.56
CA LEU A 588 3.57 6.06 -3.52
C LEU A 588 4.65 6.86 -2.79
N GLY A 589 5.53 7.53 -3.53
CA GLY A 589 6.57 8.38 -2.94
C GLY A 589 6.02 9.50 -2.07
N LYS A 590 4.95 10.15 -2.53
CA LYS A 590 4.24 11.18 -1.76
C LYS A 590 3.62 10.61 -0.48
N ASN A 591 2.87 9.51 -0.60
CA ASN A 591 2.21 8.85 0.53
C ASN A 591 3.23 8.40 1.59
N ALA A 592 4.35 7.82 1.15
CA ALA A 592 5.39 7.34 2.04
C ALA A 592 6.05 8.48 2.82
N ALA A 593 6.36 9.58 2.14
CA ALA A 593 6.95 10.76 2.78
C ALA A 593 5.98 11.42 3.76
N ASP A 594 4.72 11.63 3.37
CA ASP A 594 3.69 12.21 4.24
C ASP A 594 3.43 11.34 5.47
N GLY A 595 3.36 10.02 5.28
CA GLY A 595 3.13 9.06 6.36
C GLY A 595 4.20 9.10 7.45
N VAL A 596 5.43 9.51 7.12
CA VAL A 596 6.51 9.70 8.09
C VAL A 596 6.82 11.18 8.40
N GLY A 597 5.97 12.09 7.97
CA GLY A 597 6.11 13.53 8.22
C GLY A 597 7.28 14.21 7.51
N LYS A 598 7.77 13.65 6.39
CA LYS A 598 8.82 14.24 5.56
C LYS A 598 8.22 15.01 4.39
N ARG A 599 8.83 16.15 4.03
CA ARG A 599 8.43 16.89 2.82
C ARG A 599 8.83 16.08 1.58
N TYR A 600 7.91 15.91 0.63
CA TYR A 600 8.22 15.28 -0.66
C TYR A 600 8.39 16.32 -1.77
N THR A 601 9.38 16.13 -2.63
CA THR A 601 9.49 16.87 -3.90
C THR A 601 10.08 15.97 -4.96
N PHE A 602 9.40 15.80 -6.08
CA PHE A 602 9.90 15.09 -7.24
C PHE A 602 10.90 15.98 -7.99
N LYS A 603 12.19 15.63 -7.93
CA LYS A 603 13.31 16.48 -8.35
C LYS A 603 13.73 16.28 -9.79
N PHE A 604 13.73 15.04 -10.27
CA PHE A 604 14.22 14.74 -11.61
C PHE A 604 13.61 13.47 -12.19
N MET A 605 13.64 13.38 -13.51
CA MET A 605 13.29 12.17 -14.25
C MET A 605 14.38 11.89 -15.28
N THR A 606 14.97 10.69 -15.25
CA THR A 606 15.81 10.23 -16.35
C THR A 606 14.95 9.70 -17.49
N PHE A 607 15.35 10.00 -18.72
CA PHE A 607 14.62 9.60 -19.92
C PHE A 607 15.56 8.99 -20.95
N GLU A 608 15.34 7.71 -21.23
CA GLU A 608 16.12 6.92 -22.18
C GLU A 608 15.19 6.36 -23.25
N HIS A 609 15.07 7.05 -24.37
CA HIS A 609 14.06 6.70 -25.37
C HIS A 609 14.49 7.16 -26.76
N GLY A 610 13.92 6.56 -27.80
CA GLY A 610 13.95 7.10 -29.15
C GLY A 610 14.34 6.11 -30.22
N GLU A 611 14.95 4.98 -29.84
CA GLU A 611 15.39 3.93 -30.75
C GLU A 611 14.24 3.41 -31.62
N THR A 612 13.09 3.10 -31.01
CA THR A 612 11.91 2.63 -31.74
C THR A 612 11.35 3.70 -32.69
N ASP A 613 11.13 4.92 -32.19
CA ASP A 613 10.54 6.02 -32.98
C ASP A 613 11.43 6.47 -34.16
N ASN A 614 12.75 6.26 -34.06
CA ASN A 614 13.71 6.57 -35.11
C ASN A 614 13.65 5.60 -36.29
N ASP A 615 13.24 4.35 -36.05
CA ASP A 615 13.32 3.29 -37.07
C ASP A 615 11.94 2.78 -37.51
N ASN A 616 10.91 2.90 -36.68
CA ASN A 616 9.56 2.40 -36.95
C ASN A 616 8.75 3.23 -37.96
N GLY A 617 9.36 4.27 -38.55
CA GLY A 617 8.70 5.17 -39.50
C GLY A 617 7.82 6.27 -38.87
N SER A 618 7.78 6.37 -37.54
CA SER A 618 6.97 7.40 -36.86
C SER A 618 7.67 8.75 -36.67
N SER A 619 8.99 8.83 -36.88
CA SER A 619 9.77 10.08 -36.80
C SER A 619 10.78 10.15 -37.94
N GLN A 620 10.32 10.45 -39.15
CA GLN A 620 11.13 10.37 -40.38
C GLN A 620 11.83 11.69 -40.72
N ASN A 621 11.30 12.81 -40.24
CA ASN A 621 11.78 14.15 -40.57
C ASN A 621 12.19 14.93 -39.31
N PRO A 622 13.15 15.87 -39.44
CA PRO A 622 13.49 16.79 -38.35
C PRO A 622 12.25 17.45 -37.74
N GLY A 623 12.13 17.40 -36.42
CA GLY A 623 10.99 17.96 -35.68
C GLY A 623 9.88 16.95 -35.34
N ASP A 624 9.82 15.79 -36.00
CA ASP A 624 8.77 14.79 -35.73
C ASP A 624 8.86 14.25 -34.30
N TYR A 625 10.08 13.94 -33.81
CA TYR A 625 10.29 13.44 -32.46
C TYR A 625 10.21 14.58 -31.44
N LEU A 626 10.70 15.77 -31.80
CA LEU A 626 10.59 16.99 -30.99
C LEU A 626 9.13 17.32 -30.65
N ALA A 627 8.21 17.19 -31.61
CA ALA A 627 6.78 17.43 -31.39
C ALA A 627 6.18 16.50 -30.33
N LYS A 628 6.61 15.23 -30.30
CA LYS A 628 6.20 14.24 -29.30
C LYS A 628 6.74 14.60 -27.91
N MET A 629 8.02 14.99 -27.81
CA MET A 629 8.62 15.43 -26.55
C MET A 629 7.90 16.66 -25.96
N LYS A 630 7.53 17.63 -26.81
CA LYS A 630 6.77 18.84 -26.43
C LYS A 630 5.36 18.56 -25.89
N THR A 631 4.85 17.35 -26.10
CA THR A 631 3.58 16.90 -25.51
C THR A 631 3.82 16.08 -24.25
N TYR A 632 4.75 15.13 -24.32
CA TYR A 632 5.00 14.16 -23.25
C TYR A 632 5.47 14.80 -21.94
N PHE A 633 6.53 15.62 -21.99
CA PHE A 633 7.13 16.18 -20.77
C PHE A 633 6.21 17.18 -20.07
N PRO A 634 5.62 18.19 -20.75
CA PRO A 634 4.67 19.08 -20.09
C PRO A 634 3.48 18.35 -19.45
N GLY A 635 2.99 17.27 -20.07
CA GLY A 635 1.94 16.42 -19.49
C GLY A 635 2.36 15.81 -18.15
N LEU A 636 3.54 15.18 -18.10
CA LEU A 636 4.08 14.61 -16.86
C LEU A 636 4.35 15.69 -15.80
N GLN A 637 4.87 16.85 -16.19
CA GLN A 637 5.11 17.97 -15.27
C GLN A 637 3.81 18.41 -14.60
N VAL A 638 2.70 18.50 -15.34
CA VAL A 638 1.39 18.85 -14.78
C VAL A 638 0.90 17.77 -13.83
N ASP A 639 0.88 16.51 -14.28
CA ASP A 639 0.28 15.42 -13.51
C ASP A 639 1.10 15.09 -12.24
N PHE A 640 2.44 15.12 -12.30
CA PHE A 640 3.28 14.89 -11.13
C PHE A 640 3.21 16.04 -10.12
N LYS A 641 3.06 17.29 -10.58
CA LYS A 641 2.81 18.42 -9.66
C LYS A 641 1.45 18.33 -8.99
N ALA A 642 0.43 17.84 -9.69
CA ALA A 642 -0.88 17.60 -9.09
C ALA A 642 -0.82 16.59 -7.94
N ILE A 643 -0.01 15.53 -8.08
CA ILE A 643 0.21 14.52 -7.02
C ILE A 643 1.02 15.10 -5.85
N THR A 644 2.13 15.75 -6.17
CA THR A 644 3.12 16.15 -5.15
C THR A 644 2.77 17.46 -4.43
N GLY A 645 1.94 18.30 -5.05
CA GLY A 645 1.67 19.66 -4.59
C GLY A 645 2.85 20.62 -4.75
N GLN A 646 3.92 20.23 -5.45
CA GLN A 646 5.08 21.09 -5.65
C GLN A 646 4.80 22.15 -6.73
N VAL A 647 5.45 23.32 -6.61
CA VAL A 647 5.30 24.43 -7.56
C VAL A 647 6.25 24.27 -8.74
N ASP A 648 7.50 23.93 -8.43
CA ASP A 648 8.58 23.86 -9.41
C ASP A 648 8.47 22.61 -10.28
N ASN A 649 8.81 22.75 -11.57
CA ASN A 649 8.96 21.60 -12.46
C ASN A 649 10.15 20.73 -12.02
N PHE A 650 10.06 19.42 -12.26
CA PHE A 650 11.21 18.55 -12.09
C PHE A 650 12.19 18.70 -13.26
N THR A 651 13.46 18.35 -13.05
CA THR A 651 14.46 18.36 -14.12
C THR A 651 14.30 17.13 -15.02
N GLU A 652 14.14 17.37 -16.32
CA GLU A 652 14.08 16.35 -17.37
C GLU A 652 15.53 16.01 -17.77
N VAL A 653 16.00 14.81 -17.45
CA VAL A 653 17.38 14.38 -17.64
C VAL A 653 17.46 13.40 -18.81
N ILE A 654 17.84 13.90 -19.97
CA ILE A 654 17.77 13.16 -21.24
C ILE A 654 19.12 12.50 -21.56
N GLY A 655 19.10 11.20 -21.83
CA GLY A 655 20.21 10.48 -22.45
C GLY A 655 20.04 10.44 -23.96
N GLN A 656 20.92 11.08 -24.72
CA GLN A 656 20.73 11.18 -26.17
C GLN A 656 20.94 9.82 -26.85
N VAL A 657 20.05 9.47 -27.78
CA VAL A 657 20.16 8.25 -28.59
C VAL A 657 21.54 8.18 -29.23
N GLY A 658 22.21 7.05 -29.03
CA GLY A 658 23.58 6.81 -29.48
C GLY A 658 23.74 5.55 -30.30
N SER A 659 22.64 4.83 -30.55
CA SER A 659 22.63 3.52 -31.21
C SER A 659 22.20 3.59 -32.68
N ARG A 660 21.87 4.78 -33.19
CA ARG A 660 21.33 4.98 -34.55
C ARG A 660 22.15 6.01 -35.32
N VAL A 661 22.85 5.55 -36.37
CA VAL A 661 23.64 6.42 -37.27
C VAL A 661 22.77 7.09 -38.34
N ASN A 662 21.58 6.56 -38.60
CA ASN A 662 20.62 7.04 -39.59
C ASN A 662 19.18 6.82 -39.10
N THR A 663 18.20 7.38 -39.81
CA THR A 663 16.76 7.22 -39.55
C THR A 663 16.17 6.24 -40.55
N LYS A 664 15.30 5.35 -40.10
CA LYS A 664 14.68 4.33 -40.95
C LYS A 664 13.16 4.37 -40.91
N ASN A 665 12.54 3.70 -41.88
CA ASN A 665 11.11 3.46 -41.93
C ASN A 665 10.84 1.97 -42.18
N GLN A 666 10.88 1.17 -41.12
CA GLN A 666 10.69 -0.27 -41.18
C GLN A 666 10.17 -0.85 -39.86
N PRO A 667 9.61 -2.08 -39.85
CA PRO A 667 9.20 -2.73 -38.62
C PRO A 667 10.35 -2.88 -37.62
N VAL A 668 10.00 -2.85 -36.34
CA VAL A 668 10.94 -3.14 -35.24
C VAL A 668 10.50 -4.37 -34.46
N ASP A 669 11.43 -5.03 -33.78
CA ASP A 669 11.15 -6.10 -32.82
C ASP A 669 10.64 -5.54 -31.48
N ASP A 670 10.30 -6.44 -30.55
CA ASP A 670 9.84 -6.09 -29.19
C ASP A 670 10.90 -5.34 -28.35
N GLN A 671 12.13 -5.25 -28.86
CA GLN A 671 13.24 -4.53 -28.26
C GLN A 671 13.46 -3.14 -28.90
N GLY A 672 12.70 -2.80 -29.94
CA GLY A 672 12.87 -1.57 -30.70
C GLY A 672 14.00 -1.62 -31.74
N ASN A 673 14.51 -2.81 -32.07
CA ASN A 673 15.52 -2.98 -33.11
C ASN A 673 14.88 -3.13 -34.49
N PRO A 674 15.46 -2.51 -35.53
CA PRO A 674 14.98 -2.65 -36.91
C PRO A 674 15.01 -4.11 -37.40
N ILE A 675 13.93 -4.56 -38.06
CA ILE A 675 13.83 -5.87 -38.72
C ILE A 675 13.77 -5.69 -40.24
N GLY A 676 14.46 -6.57 -40.97
CA GLY A 676 14.41 -6.63 -42.43
C GLY A 676 15.43 -5.72 -43.12
N GLU A 677 15.29 -5.63 -44.45
CA GLU A 677 16.18 -4.79 -45.27
C GLU A 677 16.02 -3.30 -44.91
N PRO A 678 17.15 -2.56 -44.73
CA PRO A 678 17.11 -1.20 -44.23
C PRO A 678 16.49 -0.21 -45.24
N VAL A 679 15.40 0.44 -44.85
CA VAL A 679 14.81 1.59 -45.58
C VAL A 679 15.27 2.88 -44.90
N ILE A 680 16.42 3.40 -45.32
CA ILE A 680 16.99 4.64 -44.77
C ILE A 680 16.24 5.85 -45.35
N VAL A 681 15.70 6.70 -44.48
CA VAL A 681 14.96 7.92 -44.85
C VAL A 681 15.72 9.21 -44.55
N GLN A 682 16.66 9.19 -43.60
CA GLN A 682 17.59 10.30 -43.34
C GLN A 682 19.00 9.75 -43.09
N PRO A 683 20.06 10.44 -43.54
CA PRO A 683 21.45 10.01 -43.34
C PRO A 683 21.98 10.24 -41.91
N TYR A 684 21.15 10.73 -41.00
CA TYR A 684 21.43 10.96 -39.58
C TYR A 684 20.26 10.46 -38.72
N SER A 685 20.43 10.39 -37.40
CA SER A 685 19.33 10.10 -36.47
C SER A 685 18.53 11.36 -36.15
N VAL A 686 17.32 11.45 -36.69
CA VAL A 686 16.36 12.52 -36.40
C VAL A 686 16.08 12.59 -34.90
N THR A 687 15.95 11.43 -34.26
CA THR A 687 15.63 11.39 -32.82
C THR A 687 16.75 11.96 -31.97
N ALA A 688 18.02 11.63 -32.25
CA ALA A 688 19.14 12.18 -31.52
C ALA A 688 19.23 13.72 -31.65
N THR A 689 19.01 14.24 -32.86
CA THR A 689 19.08 15.70 -33.12
C THR A 689 17.89 16.45 -32.51
N ASP A 690 16.70 15.85 -32.56
CA ASP A 690 15.48 16.42 -31.96
C ASP A 690 15.57 16.46 -30.43
N GLN A 691 16.19 15.46 -29.80
CA GLN A 691 16.44 15.47 -28.36
C GLN A 691 17.32 16.64 -27.93
N LEU A 692 18.39 16.92 -28.67
CA LEU A 692 19.25 18.07 -28.37
C LEU A 692 18.54 19.39 -28.63
N THR A 693 17.75 19.46 -29.70
CA THR A 693 16.91 20.62 -30.02
C THR A 693 15.89 20.89 -28.91
N TYR A 694 15.26 19.84 -28.37
CA TYR A 694 14.33 19.97 -27.24
C TYR A 694 15.03 20.56 -26.02
N VAL A 695 16.23 20.08 -25.68
CA VAL A 695 17.02 20.60 -24.54
C VAL A 695 17.41 22.06 -24.74
N ARG A 696 17.77 22.48 -25.96
CA ARG A 696 18.02 23.91 -26.27
C ARG A 696 16.78 24.77 -26.02
N GLN A 697 15.62 24.30 -26.48
CA GLN A 697 14.35 25.03 -26.37
C GLN A 697 13.78 25.05 -24.95
N ASN A 698 14.22 24.14 -24.08
CA ASN A 698 13.71 23.97 -22.72
C ASN A 698 14.82 23.96 -21.66
N ALA A 699 15.88 24.74 -21.84
CA ALA A 699 17.06 24.74 -20.95
C ALA A 699 16.77 25.06 -19.47
N ALA A 700 15.60 25.62 -19.16
CA ALA A 700 15.15 25.86 -17.79
C ALA A 700 14.65 24.60 -17.06
N THR A 701 14.19 23.59 -17.80
CA THR A 701 13.61 22.36 -17.22
C THR A 701 14.32 21.09 -17.70
N ALA A 702 15.04 21.13 -18.82
CA ALA A 702 15.66 19.97 -19.43
C ALA A 702 17.18 20.09 -19.53
N ILE A 703 17.86 18.99 -19.22
CA ILE A 703 19.30 18.82 -19.41
C ILE A 703 19.59 17.54 -20.18
N MET A 704 20.74 17.51 -20.85
CA MET A 704 21.27 16.30 -21.47
C MET A 704 22.52 15.87 -20.72
N TYR A 705 22.55 14.65 -20.19
CA TYR A 705 23.74 14.16 -19.49
C TYR A 705 24.84 13.73 -20.47
N GLY A 706 24.48 13.40 -21.72
CA GLY A 706 25.42 13.11 -22.79
C GLY A 706 24.87 12.15 -23.84
N PRO A 707 25.62 11.90 -24.93
CA PRO A 707 25.31 10.89 -25.93
C PRO A 707 25.66 9.48 -25.46
N LYS A 708 24.87 8.50 -25.89
CA LYS A 708 25.11 7.08 -25.56
C LYS A 708 26.09 6.38 -26.50
N TYR A 709 26.45 6.98 -27.64
CA TYR A 709 27.29 6.31 -28.64
C TYR A 709 28.64 5.81 -28.10
N PRO A 710 29.31 6.49 -27.13
CA PRO A 710 30.52 5.93 -26.51
C PRO A 710 30.27 4.61 -25.79
N LEU A 711 29.12 4.51 -25.11
CA LEU A 711 28.71 3.31 -24.38
C LEU A 711 28.26 2.22 -25.36
N ASN A 712 27.52 2.56 -26.41
CA ASN A 712 27.15 1.60 -27.45
C ASN A 712 28.40 1.03 -28.16
N TRP A 713 29.39 1.88 -28.45
CA TRP A 713 30.64 1.43 -29.07
C TRP A 713 31.45 0.49 -28.18
N LEU A 714 31.68 0.87 -26.93
CA LEU A 714 32.59 0.16 -26.02
C LEU A 714 31.93 -0.97 -25.21
N PHE A 715 30.63 -0.86 -24.96
CA PHE A 715 29.92 -1.66 -23.96
C PHE A 715 28.53 -2.12 -24.43
N ASN A 716 28.29 -2.33 -25.73
CA ASN A 716 27.08 -3.01 -26.17
C ASN A 716 27.03 -4.48 -25.68
N ASP A 717 25.86 -5.10 -25.78
CA ASP A 717 25.67 -6.49 -25.40
C ASP A 717 25.49 -7.47 -26.57
N ALA A 718 26.14 -7.16 -27.69
CA ALA A 718 25.96 -7.81 -29.00
C ALA A 718 24.60 -7.55 -29.67
N THR A 719 23.82 -6.61 -29.15
CA THR A 719 22.68 -6.02 -29.86
C THR A 719 22.98 -4.57 -30.21
N LEU A 720 22.24 -4.03 -31.19
CA LEU A 720 22.40 -2.66 -31.66
C LEU A 720 22.04 -1.64 -30.57
N SER A 721 20.99 -1.90 -29.78
CA SER A 721 20.42 -0.87 -28.90
C SER A 721 20.92 -0.95 -27.46
N HIS A 722 21.26 -2.14 -26.95
CA HIS A 722 21.46 -2.35 -25.52
C HIS A 722 22.92 -2.36 -25.10
N LEU A 723 23.09 -2.14 -23.80
CA LEU A 723 24.38 -2.09 -23.12
C LEU A 723 24.57 -3.34 -22.26
N SER A 724 25.82 -3.78 -22.17
CA SER A 724 26.33 -4.73 -21.18
C SER A 724 26.15 -4.19 -19.74
N ALA A 725 26.35 -5.05 -18.74
CA ALA A 725 26.26 -4.66 -17.33
C ALA A 725 27.20 -3.49 -16.98
N ALA A 726 28.45 -3.51 -17.48
CA ALA A 726 29.39 -2.41 -17.30
C ALA A 726 28.91 -1.11 -17.97
N GLY A 727 28.32 -1.21 -19.16
CA GLY A 727 27.73 -0.06 -19.85
C GLY A 727 26.55 0.55 -19.07
N LYS A 728 25.70 -0.27 -18.44
CA LYS A 728 24.60 0.18 -17.58
C LYS A 728 25.10 0.91 -16.33
N VAL A 729 26.17 0.43 -15.70
CA VAL A 729 26.81 1.11 -14.56
C VAL A 729 27.32 2.49 -14.98
N LEU A 730 28.09 2.56 -16.08
CA LEU A 730 28.61 3.82 -16.60
C LEU A 730 27.50 4.79 -16.99
N GLN A 731 26.42 4.31 -17.62
CA GLN A 731 25.25 5.11 -17.94
C GLN A 731 24.67 5.78 -16.68
N GLY A 732 24.54 5.03 -15.58
CA GLY A 732 24.10 5.56 -14.30
C GLY A 732 25.06 6.61 -13.72
N GLU A 733 26.37 6.40 -13.83
CA GLU A 733 27.38 7.35 -13.34
C GLU A 733 27.40 8.67 -14.15
N TYR A 734 27.25 8.60 -15.47
CA TYR A 734 27.10 9.80 -16.30
C TYR A 734 25.84 10.59 -15.96
N ALA A 735 24.70 9.91 -15.78
CA ALA A 735 23.46 10.56 -15.35
C ALA A 735 23.63 11.20 -13.95
N ALA A 736 24.25 10.48 -13.00
CA ALA A 736 24.51 10.99 -11.66
C ALA A 736 25.41 12.23 -11.64
N GLN A 737 26.45 12.27 -12.49
CA GLN A 737 27.33 13.44 -12.61
C GLN A 737 26.54 14.70 -13.01
N ALA A 738 25.68 14.58 -14.05
CA ALA A 738 24.86 15.68 -14.52
C ALA A 738 23.80 16.10 -13.49
N ILE A 739 23.10 15.14 -12.88
CA ILE A 739 22.07 15.38 -11.86
C ILE A 739 22.70 16.06 -10.63
N TYR A 740 23.82 15.55 -10.12
CA TYR A 740 24.50 16.14 -8.98
C TYR A 740 24.93 17.57 -9.27
N TRP A 741 25.62 17.79 -10.40
CA TRP A 741 26.04 19.13 -10.81
C TRP A 741 24.87 20.09 -10.89
N HIS A 742 23.79 19.68 -11.56
CA HIS A 742 22.67 20.58 -11.85
C HIS A 742 21.77 20.84 -10.64
N LEU A 743 21.59 19.88 -9.73
CA LEU A 743 20.61 20.00 -8.64
C LEU A 743 21.22 20.20 -7.25
N TYR A 744 22.39 19.63 -6.98
CA TYR A 744 22.90 19.47 -5.62
C TYR A 744 24.24 20.16 -5.37
N ASN A 745 25.07 20.33 -6.39
CA ASN A 745 26.35 21.01 -6.24
C ASN A 745 26.15 22.47 -5.83
N THR A 746 26.78 22.92 -4.76
CA THR A 746 26.56 24.25 -4.18
C THR A 746 27.04 25.41 -5.07
N GLU A 747 28.06 25.19 -5.89
CA GLU A 747 28.66 26.24 -6.75
C GLU A 747 28.13 26.19 -8.18
N LYS A 748 27.78 24.99 -8.64
CA LYS A 748 27.50 24.70 -10.06
C LYS A 748 26.03 24.44 -10.36
N LYS A 749 25.15 24.45 -9.35
CA LYS A 749 23.72 24.21 -9.50
C LYS A 749 23.12 25.03 -10.66
N GLY A 750 22.31 24.38 -11.48
CA GLY A 750 21.63 25.01 -12.62
C GLY A 750 22.50 25.25 -13.86
N THR A 751 23.80 24.90 -13.84
CA THR A 751 24.73 25.26 -14.94
C THR A 751 25.17 24.09 -15.83
N TRP A 752 24.68 22.88 -15.60
CA TRP A 752 25.04 21.74 -16.46
C TRP A 752 24.53 21.92 -17.89
N THR A 753 25.42 21.78 -18.88
CA THR A 753 25.09 21.95 -20.30
C THR A 753 25.26 20.67 -21.12
N GLY A 754 26.09 19.73 -20.68
CA GLY A 754 26.71 18.72 -21.54
C GLY A 754 27.76 19.35 -22.49
N LEU A 755 28.49 18.52 -23.25
CA LEU A 755 29.36 19.01 -24.33
C LEU A 755 28.54 19.14 -25.61
N LYS A 756 28.23 20.36 -26.01
CA LYS A 756 27.39 20.64 -27.20
C LYS A 756 27.78 21.94 -27.86
N VAL A 757 27.42 22.09 -29.14
CA VAL A 757 27.59 23.34 -29.87
C VAL A 757 26.57 24.36 -29.34
N LYS A 758 27.07 25.53 -28.93
CA LYS A 758 26.29 26.65 -28.43
C LYS A 758 25.89 27.60 -29.55
N SER A 759 26.82 27.90 -30.45
CA SER A 759 26.58 28.76 -31.61
C SER A 759 27.53 28.40 -32.75
N LEU A 760 27.11 28.68 -33.98
CA LEU A 760 27.88 28.44 -35.20
C LEU A 760 27.97 29.73 -36.01
N THR A 761 29.16 30.07 -36.50
CA THR A 761 29.38 31.21 -37.39
C THR A 761 30.16 30.76 -38.62
N VAL A 762 29.67 31.12 -39.81
CA VAL A 762 30.35 30.83 -41.08
C VAL A 762 30.92 32.12 -41.67
N SER A 763 32.21 32.12 -42.00
CA SER A 763 32.92 33.22 -42.64
C SER A 763 33.77 32.70 -43.80
N GLY A 764 33.26 32.81 -45.03
CA GLY A 764 33.91 32.28 -46.21
C GLY A 764 33.99 30.75 -46.14
N THR A 765 35.21 30.21 -46.12
CA THR A 765 35.47 28.76 -46.02
C THR A 765 35.58 28.23 -44.60
N ILE A 766 35.42 29.09 -43.58
CA ILE A 766 35.61 28.71 -42.18
C ILE A 766 34.25 28.69 -41.47
N ALA A 767 33.97 27.61 -40.73
CA ALA A 767 32.92 27.57 -39.73
C ALA A 767 33.53 27.41 -38.33
N ASP A 768 33.18 28.32 -37.43
CA ASP A 768 33.55 28.26 -36.02
C ASP A 768 32.33 27.83 -35.20
N LEU A 769 32.48 26.73 -34.47
CA LEU A 769 31.48 26.19 -33.57
C LEU A 769 31.92 26.45 -32.13
N LEU A 770 31.34 27.47 -31.51
CA LEU A 770 31.53 27.70 -30.08
C LEU A 770 30.74 26.64 -29.30
N CYS A 771 31.39 25.94 -28.38
CA CYS A 771 30.76 24.88 -27.60
C CYS A 771 30.60 25.27 -26.13
N ASP A 772 29.55 24.77 -25.50
CA ASP A 772 29.50 24.61 -24.05
C ASP A 772 30.38 23.41 -23.68
N VAL A 773 31.28 23.57 -22.70
CA VAL A 773 32.27 22.55 -22.32
C VAL A 773 32.25 22.39 -20.79
N PRO A 774 31.65 21.32 -20.25
CA PRO A 774 31.53 21.14 -18.80
C PRO A 774 32.88 21.18 -18.09
N TYR A 775 33.89 20.49 -18.65
CA TYR A 775 35.27 20.57 -18.20
C TYR A 775 36.19 20.96 -19.35
N ALA A 776 36.45 22.25 -19.51
CA ALA A 776 37.39 22.75 -20.52
C ALA A 776 38.83 22.23 -20.31
N PRO A 777 39.63 22.07 -21.38
CA PRO A 777 39.30 22.31 -22.79
C PRO A 777 38.66 21.09 -23.49
N ILE A 778 38.19 21.30 -24.72
CA ILE A 778 37.87 20.25 -25.69
C ILE A 778 39.16 19.54 -26.10
N VAL A 779 39.08 18.22 -26.22
CA VAL A 779 40.13 17.35 -26.73
C VAL A 779 39.59 16.59 -27.94
N ILE A 780 40.34 16.63 -29.05
CA ILE A 780 40.16 15.71 -30.17
C ILE A 780 40.82 14.39 -29.79
N ASP A 781 40.00 13.39 -29.48
CA ASP A 781 40.42 12.06 -29.06
C ASP A 781 40.01 11.02 -30.11
N THR A 782 40.98 10.60 -30.92
CA THR A 782 40.80 9.61 -32.00
C THR A 782 41.11 8.18 -31.54
N THR A 783 41.45 7.98 -30.26
CA THR A 783 42.01 6.71 -29.77
C THR A 783 41.17 6.05 -28.68
N PHE A 784 40.48 6.82 -27.85
CA PHE A 784 39.74 6.25 -26.71
C PHE A 784 38.54 5.41 -27.16
N ILE A 785 37.76 5.88 -28.13
CA ILE A 785 36.65 5.15 -28.76
C ILE A 785 37.12 4.61 -30.11
N ALA A 786 37.19 5.48 -31.11
CA ALA A 786 37.75 5.27 -32.44
C ALA A 786 37.84 6.63 -33.18
N ASP A 787 38.59 6.65 -34.28
CA ASP A 787 38.56 7.76 -35.23
C ASP A 787 37.39 7.59 -36.22
N CYS A 788 36.95 8.69 -36.82
CA CYS A 788 35.95 8.69 -37.88
C CYS A 788 36.23 9.80 -38.88
N LEU A 789 35.67 9.67 -40.09
CA LEU A 789 35.89 10.64 -41.16
C LEU A 789 35.56 12.06 -40.68
N ASN A 790 36.52 12.99 -40.86
CA ASN A 790 36.42 14.39 -40.45
C ASN A 790 36.04 14.58 -38.97
N HIS A 791 36.45 13.65 -38.10
CA HIS A 791 36.14 13.65 -36.66
C HIS A 791 34.65 13.68 -36.32
N GLY A 792 33.79 13.27 -37.26
CA GLY A 792 32.34 13.22 -37.11
C GLY A 792 31.61 14.31 -37.89
N ILE A 793 32.30 15.21 -38.58
CA ILE A 793 31.69 16.39 -39.21
C ILE A 793 31.46 16.18 -40.71
N SER A 794 30.24 16.41 -41.17
CA SER A 794 29.89 16.45 -42.60
C SER A 794 28.83 17.52 -42.90
N LEU A 795 28.56 17.74 -44.19
CA LEU A 795 27.47 18.59 -44.65
C LEU A 795 26.39 17.73 -45.31
N GLU A 796 25.14 17.91 -44.91
CA GLU A 796 24.00 17.10 -45.34
C GLU A 796 23.81 17.11 -46.87
N LYS A 797 23.89 18.29 -47.49
CA LYS A 797 23.76 18.47 -48.95
C LYS A 797 25.09 18.38 -49.68
N ASN A 798 26.19 18.09 -48.98
CA ASN A 798 27.56 18.06 -49.51
C ASN A 798 27.92 19.35 -50.29
N SER A 799 27.49 20.52 -49.80
CA SER A 799 27.75 21.79 -50.50
C SER A 799 29.23 22.18 -50.52
N ALA A 800 30.03 21.67 -49.59
CA ALA A 800 31.49 21.79 -49.51
C ALA A 800 32.11 20.56 -48.83
N SER A 801 33.43 20.40 -48.94
CA SER A 801 34.20 19.30 -48.33
C SER A 801 35.07 19.80 -47.20
N VAL A 802 35.06 19.10 -46.07
CA VAL A 802 35.94 19.40 -44.91
C VAL A 802 37.40 19.16 -45.30
N GLN A 803 38.25 20.15 -45.04
CA GLN A 803 39.70 20.12 -45.26
C GLN A 803 40.47 19.92 -43.95
N SER A 804 40.05 20.62 -42.89
CA SER A 804 40.70 20.54 -41.59
C SER A 804 39.69 20.79 -40.47
N VAL A 805 39.97 20.19 -39.31
CA VAL A 805 39.21 20.44 -38.07
C VAL A 805 40.20 20.63 -36.93
N THR A 806 40.05 21.72 -36.19
CA THR A 806 40.96 22.11 -35.11
C THR A 806 40.18 22.63 -33.90
N VAL A 807 40.83 22.63 -32.72
CA VAL A 807 40.29 23.28 -31.52
C VAL A 807 41.02 24.62 -31.31
N VAL A 808 40.24 25.69 -31.22
CA VAL A 808 40.70 27.06 -30.95
C VAL A 808 40.20 27.48 -29.56
N ASP A 809 41.05 28.17 -28.79
CA ASP A 809 40.76 28.70 -27.45
C ASP A 809 40.20 27.68 -26.43
N GLY A 810 40.35 26.38 -26.72
CA GLY A 810 39.91 25.28 -25.87
C GLY A 810 38.39 25.01 -25.90
N ASN A 811 37.58 25.82 -26.58
CA ASN A 811 36.12 25.66 -26.63
C ASN A 811 35.48 25.94 -28.01
N ILE A 812 36.27 26.27 -29.03
CA ILE A 812 35.80 26.46 -30.39
C ILE A 812 36.30 25.31 -31.25
N ILE A 813 35.39 24.60 -31.92
CA ILE A 813 35.75 23.66 -33.00
C ILE A 813 35.72 24.45 -34.30
N ARG A 814 36.89 24.64 -34.92
CA ARG A 814 37.04 25.30 -36.21
C ARG A 814 37.09 24.27 -37.31
N VAL A 815 36.21 24.41 -38.29
CA VAL A 815 36.13 23.58 -39.50
C VAL A 815 36.48 24.44 -40.70
N GLU A 816 37.45 23.98 -41.49
CA GLU A 816 37.82 24.60 -42.75
C GLU A 816 37.31 23.76 -43.92
N PHE A 817 36.71 24.42 -44.90
CA PHE A 817 36.16 23.81 -46.11
C PHE A 817 36.98 24.17 -47.36
N ASP A 818 36.83 23.38 -48.43
CA ASP A 818 37.44 23.65 -49.74
C ASP A 818 36.88 24.91 -50.44
N LYS A 819 35.63 25.25 -50.13
CA LYS A 819 34.92 26.43 -50.61
C LYS A 819 33.85 26.83 -49.57
N ALA A 820 33.26 28.02 -49.74
CA ALA A 820 32.18 28.45 -48.87
C ALA A 820 30.99 27.48 -48.97
N PRO A 821 30.53 26.90 -47.85
CA PRO A 821 29.39 26.01 -47.87
C PRO A 821 28.09 26.80 -48.13
N ALA A 822 27.07 26.13 -48.66
CA ALA A 822 25.81 26.78 -49.01
C ALA A 822 25.02 27.15 -47.73
N SER A 823 24.45 28.35 -47.66
CA SER A 823 23.77 28.84 -46.47
C SER A 823 22.51 28.03 -46.10
N ASP A 824 21.92 27.31 -47.06
CA ASP A 824 20.76 26.45 -46.86
C ASP A 824 21.14 24.98 -46.53
N ASP A 825 22.44 24.68 -46.40
CA ASP A 825 22.95 23.39 -45.97
C ASP A 825 22.99 23.28 -44.43
N TYR A 826 23.19 22.06 -43.95
CA TYR A 826 23.24 21.71 -42.54
C TYR A 826 24.52 20.95 -42.25
N MET A 827 25.20 21.33 -41.17
CA MET A 827 26.31 20.56 -40.64
C MET A 827 25.77 19.41 -39.79
N LEU A 828 26.12 18.19 -40.17
CA LEU A 828 25.87 16.99 -39.40
C LEU A 828 27.05 16.73 -38.47
N PHE A 829 26.74 16.50 -37.20
CA PHE A 829 27.73 16.29 -36.14
C PHE A 829 27.55 14.88 -35.56
N GLY A 830 28.47 13.98 -35.92
CA GLY A 830 28.60 12.62 -35.40
C GLY A 830 28.09 11.49 -36.30
N PHE A 831 27.76 11.77 -37.56
CA PHE A 831 27.09 10.81 -38.46
C PHE A 831 27.96 10.33 -39.64
N THR A 832 29.28 10.53 -39.57
CA THR A 832 30.21 10.12 -40.65
C THR A 832 30.79 8.72 -40.48
N ASN A 833 30.58 8.09 -39.33
CA ASN A 833 31.18 6.80 -39.04
C ASN A 833 30.56 5.68 -39.89
N THR A 834 31.43 4.89 -40.51
CA THR A 834 31.07 3.69 -41.26
C THR A 834 31.74 2.43 -40.69
N ALA A 835 32.60 2.59 -39.68
CA ALA A 835 33.31 1.49 -39.07
C ALA A 835 32.40 0.66 -38.17
N LEU A 836 32.64 -0.65 -38.18
CA LEU A 836 31.97 -1.60 -37.30
C LEU A 836 32.63 -1.59 -35.92
N SER A 837 31.80 -1.55 -34.88
CA SER A 837 32.21 -1.87 -33.52
C SER A 837 32.65 -3.34 -33.42
N SER A 838 33.21 -3.74 -32.27
CA SER A 838 33.60 -5.13 -31.98
C SER A 838 32.46 -6.15 -32.15
N SER A 839 31.20 -5.69 -32.07
CA SER A 839 30.00 -6.52 -32.21
C SER A 839 29.35 -6.42 -33.60
N GLY A 840 30.01 -5.79 -34.57
CA GLY A 840 29.52 -5.74 -35.95
C GLY A 840 28.42 -4.70 -36.21
N HIS A 841 28.24 -3.72 -35.33
CA HIS A 841 27.27 -2.63 -35.49
C HIS A 841 27.94 -1.29 -35.74
N VAL A 842 27.31 -0.44 -36.55
CA VAL A 842 27.73 0.95 -36.79
C VAL A 842 26.97 1.87 -35.84
N TYR A 843 27.71 2.69 -35.09
CA TYR A 843 27.18 3.72 -34.21
C TYR A 843 27.59 5.11 -34.71
N PRO A 844 26.83 6.17 -34.41
CA PRO A 844 27.33 7.53 -34.44
C PRO A 844 28.67 7.65 -33.70
N LEU A 845 29.51 8.56 -34.12
CA LEU A 845 30.77 8.82 -33.44
C LEU A 845 31.20 10.27 -33.67
N THR A 846 31.64 10.93 -32.60
CA THR A 846 32.45 12.15 -32.68
C THR A 846 33.78 11.89 -31.96
N CYS A 847 34.84 12.53 -32.42
CA CYS A 847 36.13 12.48 -31.73
C CYS A 847 36.27 13.57 -30.66
N PHE A 848 35.21 14.29 -30.31
CA PHE A 848 35.28 15.41 -29.38
C PHE A 848 34.79 14.99 -28.01
N ARG A 849 35.64 15.23 -27.01
CA ARG A 849 35.27 15.11 -25.60
C ARG A 849 35.83 16.28 -24.81
N ASP A 850 35.35 16.44 -23.60
CA ASP A 850 35.90 17.40 -22.65
C ASP A 850 37.10 16.81 -21.87
N SER A 851 37.61 17.58 -20.91
CA SER A 851 38.73 17.22 -20.04
C SER A 851 38.26 16.83 -18.63
N SER A 852 37.10 16.18 -18.51
CA SER A 852 36.56 15.75 -17.21
C SER A 852 37.58 14.96 -16.38
N PRO A 853 37.84 15.34 -15.12
CA PRO A 853 38.73 14.60 -14.22
C PRO A 853 38.03 13.43 -13.53
N ILE A 854 36.71 13.27 -13.75
CA ILE A 854 35.90 12.29 -13.04
C ILE A 854 36.21 10.89 -13.56
N LYS A 855 36.29 9.93 -12.63
CA LYS A 855 36.54 8.53 -12.91
C LYS A 855 35.38 7.69 -12.36
N SER A 856 35.07 6.61 -13.06
CA SER A 856 34.13 5.59 -12.62
C SER A 856 34.58 5.00 -11.28
N ARG A 857 33.62 4.77 -10.39
CA ARG A 857 33.83 4.13 -9.09
C ARG A 857 33.98 2.62 -9.20
N TRP A 858 33.40 2.02 -10.24
CA TRP A 858 33.22 0.57 -10.32
C TRP A 858 33.83 -0.06 -11.58
N ILE A 859 33.92 0.68 -12.68
CA ILE A 859 34.39 0.15 -13.96
C ILE A 859 35.83 0.55 -14.19
N THR A 860 36.66 -0.43 -14.52
CA THR A 860 38.04 -0.23 -14.96
C THR A 860 38.21 -0.60 -16.42
N ARG A 861 39.12 0.09 -17.12
CA ARG A 861 39.58 -0.26 -18.47
C ARG A 861 41.10 -0.25 -18.47
N ASN A 862 41.71 -1.33 -18.96
CA ASN A 862 43.16 -1.52 -18.94
C ASN A 862 43.77 -1.36 -17.51
N ASN A 863 43.10 -1.94 -16.51
CA ASN A 863 43.45 -1.86 -15.08
C ASN A 863 43.42 -0.45 -14.46
N GLU A 864 42.94 0.57 -15.17
CA GLU A 864 42.75 1.92 -14.64
C GLU A 864 41.25 2.23 -14.52
N PRO A 865 40.80 3.04 -13.54
CA PRO A 865 39.42 3.47 -13.46
C PRO A 865 38.97 4.16 -14.75
N PHE A 866 37.80 3.78 -15.27
CA PHE A 866 37.28 4.28 -16.53
C PHE A 866 37.03 5.81 -16.42
N PRO A 867 37.59 6.65 -17.30
CA PRO A 867 37.36 8.09 -17.24
C PRO A 867 35.94 8.45 -17.74
N LEU A 868 35.24 9.29 -16.98
CA LEU A 868 33.92 9.80 -17.32
C LEU A 868 34.04 11.12 -18.08
N TYR A 869 34.51 11.04 -19.32
CA TYR A 869 34.59 12.18 -20.23
C TYR A 869 33.23 12.52 -20.81
N ASN A 870 32.87 13.81 -20.87
CA ASN A 870 31.66 14.22 -21.57
C ASN A 870 31.96 14.30 -23.06
N TRP A 871 31.32 13.41 -23.82
CA TRP A 871 31.44 13.35 -25.27
C TRP A 871 30.47 14.29 -25.95
N ALA A 872 30.85 14.83 -27.10
CA ALA A 872 30.06 15.83 -27.78
C ALA A 872 28.75 15.25 -28.32
N CYS A 873 27.64 15.93 -28.02
CA CYS A 873 26.31 15.53 -28.46
C CYS A 873 26.20 15.50 -29.99
N LEU A 874 25.38 14.57 -30.48
CA LEU A 874 25.03 14.46 -31.90
C LEU A 874 24.10 15.61 -32.30
N ASP A 875 24.28 16.15 -33.51
CA ASP A 875 23.58 17.38 -33.89
C ASP A 875 23.38 17.55 -35.39
N ARG A 876 22.46 18.45 -35.74
CA ARG A 876 22.17 18.93 -37.08
C ARG A 876 22.02 20.45 -37.04
N LEU A 877 23.04 21.17 -37.49
CA LEU A 877 23.16 22.60 -37.32
C LEU A 877 22.94 23.34 -38.64
N PRO A 878 21.99 24.28 -38.75
CA PRO A 878 21.87 25.11 -39.94
C PRO A 878 23.11 25.99 -40.10
N LEU A 879 23.64 26.09 -41.32
CA LEU A 879 24.79 26.94 -41.60
C LEU A 879 24.48 28.44 -41.53
N THR A 880 23.20 28.82 -41.39
CA THR A 880 22.79 30.17 -41.01
C THR A 880 23.20 30.56 -39.59
N GLY A 881 23.44 29.57 -38.72
CA GLY A 881 23.71 29.78 -37.30
C GLY A 881 22.46 29.99 -36.43
N GLU A 882 21.25 29.90 -37.01
CA GLU A 882 19.98 30.12 -36.29
C GLU A 882 19.42 28.81 -35.73
N PHE A 883 19.64 28.52 -34.43
CA PHE A 883 19.10 27.34 -33.74
C PHE A 883 19.01 27.48 -32.22
#